data_AF-A0A3D3HXI8-F1
#
_entry.id   AF-A0A3D3HXI8-F1
#
_cell.length_a   1.000
_cell.length_b   1.000
_cell.length_c   1.000
_cell.angle_alpha   90.00
_cell.angle_beta   90.00
_cell.angle_gamma   90.00
#
_symmetry.space_group_name_H-M   'P 1'
#
loop_
_entity.id
_entity.type
_entity.pdbx_description
1 polymer ?
#
loop_
_entity_poly.entity_id
_entity_poly.type
_entity_poly.pdbx_seq_one_letter_code
_entity_poly.pdbx_strand_id
1 'polypeptide(L)'
;MRWLALWGLLIAFVAVAMAPRTAYAQVVTAGEPVGVVDFVGKNGVENAFGVQAAQAILDVMEDNPRFQMETLERAYREMEDLGLVGPLESTRDLIRLGQAMEVGKIVHGEVYAARVTEVGNGKRAEVSVRVLMTSVASGRVVNGAAVAGTSAVRDNSVDDGELLEDAFAAMAFDAMSQISSRTLPTAAVLNVLGGEVLLNRGETSGLKQGMALIITRGDQLVADATVSSTDADSAYVRVTRSYVGVRPGDKAEPLFTVPIPQSTINPDGSVKTRNTRSGGNNNAVIGVVVLLVVAGLLFGQGRGSNNVAANNVTVEALTVSANNPGVKISWKRDAFFRGTQSGFAWQVYRNNNVTPVAVVDGSQSFAFDDLLGTHAPNDNGIGMFGGDGLSGGINCNDVPSVGVVAPTPIAVGERFTYFVESIYRVSPNDLPGDGGGGGGGGATGGGLTTGSTTGSTTGSTTGSTTGTTTGSTTGNTTGNTTGNTTGGTGGGTSGAEWCYFISGRQPSSGSATPLNSTELVQPIDGETVAIPRSVLFRSVRGANPTIQIEYVVQVSDVSTFPSGRTQIVSRVVDRETATGATITTPAIDFSQAFPGSAQIFYRVGVRAVGDEPGPVMDASGERYIFSGVRLLNRPVIP
;
A
#
# COMPACT_ATOMS: atom_id res chain seq x y z
N MET A 1 46.82 -22.58 57.81
CA MET A 1 46.81 -21.30 57.08
C MET A 1 46.76 -21.49 55.56
N ARG A 2 45.89 -22.40 55.07
CA ARG A 2 45.67 -22.69 53.64
C ARG A 2 44.31 -22.16 53.13
N TRP A 3 43.61 -21.37 53.95
CA TRP A 3 42.28 -20.81 53.64
C TRP A 3 42.27 -19.34 53.21
N LEU A 4 43.40 -18.62 53.32
CA LEU A 4 43.46 -17.21 52.90
C LEU A 4 43.83 -17.04 51.42
N ALA A 5 44.43 -18.04 50.77
CA ALA A 5 44.78 -17.98 49.35
C ALA A 5 43.58 -18.24 48.40
N LEU A 6 42.53 -18.91 48.89
CA LEU A 6 41.32 -19.22 48.10
C LEU A 6 40.36 -18.03 48.00
N TRP A 7 40.40 -17.10 48.97
CA TRP A 7 39.57 -15.88 48.95
C TRP A 7 40.15 -14.77 48.06
N GLY A 8 41.47 -14.70 47.90
CA GLY A 8 42.10 -13.74 46.98
C GLY A 8 41.79 -14.01 45.51
N LEU A 9 41.65 -15.28 45.13
CA LEU A 9 41.38 -15.69 43.74
C LEU A 9 39.90 -15.50 43.35
N LEU A 10 38.99 -15.52 44.32
CA LEU A 10 37.57 -15.27 44.09
C LEU A 10 37.26 -13.77 43.94
N ILE A 11 38.03 -12.90 44.59
CA ILE A 11 37.89 -11.44 44.44
C ILE A 11 38.46 -10.94 43.10
N ALA A 12 39.52 -11.58 42.58
CA ALA A 12 40.03 -11.28 41.24
C ALA A 12 39.08 -11.73 40.11
N PHE A 13 38.26 -12.76 40.33
CA PHE A 13 37.28 -13.23 39.34
C PHE A 13 36.01 -12.36 39.30
N VAL A 14 35.63 -11.75 40.42
CA VAL A 14 34.48 -10.82 40.48
C VAL A 14 34.83 -9.44 39.88
N ALA A 15 36.10 -9.02 39.93
CA ALA A 15 36.53 -7.74 39.33
C ALA A 15 36.59 -7.74 37.79
N VAL A 16 36.81 -8.89 37.14
CA VAL A 16 36.81 -9.01 35.66
C VAL A 16 35.39 -9.19 35.10
N ALA A 17 34.44 -9.65 35.91
CA ALA A 17 33.02 -9.70 35.55
C ALA A 17 32.32 -8.32 35.63
N MET A 18 32.97 -7.30 36.20
CA MET A 18 32.48 -5.92 36.32
C MET A 18 33.32 -4.90 35.56
N ALA A 19 34.09 -5.31 34.55
CA ALA A 19 34.58 -4.36 33.57
C ALA A 19 33.35 -3.73 32.87
N PRO A 20 33.17 -2.39 32.91
CA PRO A 20 32.16 -1.77 32.07
C PRO A 20 32.53 -2.12 30.64
N ARG A 21 31.68 -2.94 30.01
CA ARG A 21 31.67 -3.02 28.55
C ARG A 21 31.48 -1.59 28.11
N THR A 22 32.52 -0.98 27.53
CA THR A 22 32.35 0.23 26.74
C THR A 22 31.28 -0.14 25.74
N ALA A 23 30.07 0.39 25.96
CA ALA A 23 29.03 0.37 24.96
C ALA A 23 29.70 0.93 23.72
N TYR A 24 29.75 0.12 22.66
CA TYR A 24 29.88 0.70 21.34
C TYR A 24 28.75 1.72 21.28
N ALA A 25 29.10 3.00 21.35
CA ALA A 25 28.19 4.05 20.93
C ALA A 25 27.69 3.55 19.57
N GLN A 26 26.40 3.25 19.49
CA GLN A 26 25.78 3.10 18.20
C GLN A 26 26.00 4.46 17.57
N VAL A 27 27.00 4.55 16.69
CA VAL A 27 27.19 5.68 15.81
C VAL A 27 25.90 5.66 15.00
N VAL A 28 24.93 6.45 15.46
CA VAL A 28 23.86 6.95 14.61
C VAL A 28 24.64 7.57 13.46
N THR A 29 24.72 6.81 12.37
CA THR A 29 25.45 7.25 11.19
C THR A 29 24.67 8.46 10.74
N ALA A 30 25.22 9.65 10.97
CA ALA A 30 24.66 10.89 10.46
C ALA A 30 24.33 10.65 8.99
N GLY A 31 23.12 11.04 8.57
CA GLY A 31 22.72 10.93 7.17
C GLY A 31 23.78 11.57 6.29
N GLU A 32 24.11 10.94 5.16
CA GLU A 32 25.05 11.49 4.21
C GLU A 32 24.56 12.87 3.74
N PRO A 33 25.41 13.91 3.73
CA PRO A 33 24.98 15.26 3.35
C PRO A 33 24.52 15.29 1.90
N VAL A 34 23.39 15.97 1.66
CA VAL A 34 22.72 16.07 0.36
C VAL A 34 22.57 17.54 -0.04
N GLY A 35 23.07 17.88 -1.23
CA GLY A 35 22.86 19.20 -1.84
C GLY A 35 21.63 19.21 -2.74
N VAL A 36 20.93 20.34 -2.83
CA VAL A 36 19.87 20.59 -3.82
C VAL A 36 20.34 21.70 -4.76
N VAL A 37 20.05 21.56 -6.05
CA VAL A 37 20.31 22.59 -7.07
C VAL A 37 19.07 22.84 -7.91
N ASP A 38 19.06 23.98 -8.59
CA ASP A 38 17.97 24.38 -9.48
C ASP A 38 17.63 23.33 -10.52
N PHE A 39 16.33 23.18 -10.74
CA PHE A 39 15.81 22.29 -11.77
C PHE A 39 15.81 23.03 -13.11
N VAL A 40 15.82 22.27 -14.19
CA VAL A 40 15.88 22.81 -15.54
C VAL A 40 14.49 22.83 -16.16
N GLY A 41 14.06 23.96 -16.72
CA GLY A 41 12.86 24.04 -17.53
C GLY A 41 13.04 23.30 -18.86
N LYS A 42 12.14 22.35 -19.16
CA LYS A 42 12.10 21.61 -20.43
C LYS A 42 10.84 21.96 -21.22
N ASN A 43 10.86 21.73 -22.53
CA ASN A 43 9.72 21.98 -23.43
C ASN A 43 9.16 23.42 -23.39
N GLY A 44 10.01 24.42 -23.20
CA GLY A 44 9.60 25.83 -23.16
C GLY A 44 9.10 26.30 -21.79
N VAL A 45 9.17 25.46 -20.75
CA VAL A 45 8.98 25.89 -19.36
C VAL A 45 10.14 26.80 -18.95
N GLU A 46 9.84 27.91 -18.26
CA GLU A 46 10.83 28.85 -17.77
C GLU A 46 11.66 28.27 -16.62
N ASN A 47 12.95 28.64 -16.54
CA ASN A 47 13.84 28.17 -15.47
C ASN A 47 13.44 28.70 -14.08
N ALA A 48 12.63 29.76 -13.99
CA ALA A 48 12.10 30.26 -12.71
C ALA A 48 11.27 29.19 -11.98
N PHE A 49 10.49 28.39 -12.73
CA PHE A 49 9.77 27.23 -12.17
C PHE A 49 10.71 26.13 -11.68
N GLY A 50 11.93 26.08 -12.22
CA GLY A 50 12.97 25.17 -11.77
C GLY A 50 13.52 25.53 -10.39
N VAL A 51 13.68 26.83 -10.10
CA VAL A 51 14.03 27.35 -8.77
C VAL A 51 12.93 27.02 -7.77
N GLN A 52 11.67 27.25 -8.15
CA GLN A 52 10.51 26.96 -7.32
C GLN A 52 10.37 25.45 -7.00
N ALA A 53 10.64 24.58 -7.97
CA ALA A 53 10.67 23.13 -7.75
C ALA A 53 11.81 22.70 -6.80
N ALA A 54 12.99 23.32 -6.91
CA ALA A 54 14.12 23.04 -6.03
C ALA A 54 13.82 23.46 -4.58
N GLN A 55 13.26 24.65 -4.39
CA GLN A 55 12.86 25.14 -3.07
C GLN A 55 11.82 24.23 -2.41
N ALA A 56 10.76 23.85 -3.14
CA ALA A 56 9.72 22.98 -2.60
C ALA A 56 10.28 21.61 -2.15
N ILE A 57 11.28 21.07 -2.87
CA ILE A 57 11.97 19.83 -2.46
C ILE A 57 12.82 20.06 -1.22
N LEU A 58 13.55 21.17 -1.14
CA LEU A 58 14.35 21.51 0.03
C LEU A 58 13.47 21.60 1.29
N ASP A 59 12.36 22.33 1.23
CA ASP A 59 11.43 22.52 2.35
C ASP A 59 10.94 21.16 2.90
N VAL A 60 10.54 20.24 2.01
CA VAL A 60 10.09 18.89 2.42
C VAL A 60 11.23 18.02 2.95
N MET A 61 12.47 18.25 2.48
CA MET A 61 13.64 17.48 2.93
C MET A 61 14.17 17.95 4.28
N GLU A 62 14.08 19.25 4.60
CA GLU A 62 14.48 19.80 5.90
C GLU A 62 13.66 19.21 7.06
N ASP A 63 12.37 18.93 6.81
CA ASP A 63 11.48 18.28 7.77
C ASP A 63 11.81 16.79 7.99
N ASN A 64 12.73 16.20 7.21
CA ASN A 64 13.06 14.78 7.27
C ASN A 64 14.42 14.54 7.95
N PRO A 65 14.47 13.99 9.18
CA PRO A 65 15.71 13.81 9.95
C PRO A 65 16.69 12.80 9.33
N ARG A 66 16.32 12.13 8.22
CA ARG A 66 17.17 11.17 7.51
C ARG A 66 18.17 11.83 6.56
N PHE A 67 17.95 13.09 6.18
CA PHE A 67 18.84 13.82 5.28
C PHE A 67 19.51 14.97 6.02
N GLN A 68 20.82 15.09 5.87
CA GLN A 68 21.53 16.29 6.28
C GLN A 68 21.58 17.21 5.06
N MET A 69 20.71 18.23 5.03
CA MET A 69 20.56 19.10 3.87
C MET A 69 21.57 20.23 3.88
N GLU A 70 22.14 20.52 2.71
CA GLU A 70 22.86 21.76 2.46
C GLU A 70 21.95 22.76 1.76
N THR A 71 22.12 24.05 2.07
CA THR A 71 21.22 25.11 1.60
C THR A 71 21.50 25.50 0.15
N LEU A 72 20.49 26.07 -0.52
CA LEU A 72 20.63 26.60 -1.88
C LEU A 72 21.64 27.75 -1.93
N GLU A 73 21.75 28.59 -0.88
CA GLU A 73 22.75 29.65 -0.81
C GLU A 73 24.18 29.11 -0.81
N ARG A 74 24.42 27.96 -0.16
CA ARG A 74 25.72 27.30 -0.25
C ARG A 74 25.98 26.83 -1.67
N ALA A 75 25.00 26.19 -2.32
CA ALA A 75 25.14 25.77 -3.71
C ALA A 75 25.47 26.94 -4.64
N TYR A 76 24.78 28.08 -4.50
CA TYR A 76 25.05 29.26 -5.34
C TYR A 76 26.44 29.86 -5.13
N ARG A 77 26.92 29.97 -3.89
CA ARG A 77 28.27 30.46 -3.60
C ARG A 77 29.33 29.57 -4.22
N GLU A 78 29.23 28.26 -4.04
CA GLU A 78 30.19 27.31 -4.60
C GLU A 78 30.13 27.28 -6.14
N MET A 79 28.95 27.46 -6.73
CA MET A 79 28.82 27.61 -8.18
C MET A 79 29.53 28.86 -8.69
N GLU A 80 29.39 30.01 -8.02
CA GLU A 80 30.08 31.25 -8.38
C GLU A 80 31.60 31.09 -8.30
N ASP A 81 32.11 30.49 -7.22
CA ASP A 81 33.54 30.23 -7.02
C ASP A 81 34.13 29.27 -8.07
N LEU A 82 33.33 28.29 -8.53
CA LEU A 82 33.71 27.35 -9.58
C LEU A 82 33.50 27.90 -11.00
N GLY A 83 32.92 29.10 -11.16
CA GLY A 83 32.56 29.68 -12.45
C GLY A 83 31.46 28.90 -13.18
N LEU A 84 30.58 28.24 -12.44
CA LEU A 84 29.44 27.48 -12.94
C LEU A 84 28.21 28.37 -13.02
N VAL A 85 27.43 28.22 -14.11
CA VAL A 85 26.18 28.96 -14.31
C VAL A 85 25.02 27.96 -14.33
N GLY A 86 24.04 28.17 -13.45
CA GLY A 86 22.86 27.33 -13.33
C GLY A 86 21.78 27.60 -14.39
N PRO A 87 20.79 26.71 -14.53
CA PRO A 87 20.67 25.40 -13.85
C PRO A 87 21.65 24.36 -14.44
N LEU A 88 22.18 23.46 -13.60
CA LEU A 88 23.25 22.53 -13.98
C LEU A 88 22.70 21.24 -14.61
N GLU A 89 23.02 20.99 -15.88
CA GLU A 89 22.67 19.73 -16.58
C GLU A 89 23.82 18.73 -16.67
N SER A 90 25.05 19.25 -16.69
CA SER A 90 26.25 18.47 -16.94
C SER A 90 26.65 17.68 -15.70
N THR A 91 26.72 16.35 -15.84
CA THR A 91 27.19 15.46 -14.76
C THR A 91 28.56 15.88 -14.22
N ARG A 92 29.44 16.41 -15.06
CA ARG A 92 30.77 16.86 -14.63
C ARG A 92 30.69 18.06 -13.70
N ASP A 93 29.78 18.98 -13.98
CA ASP A 93 29.61 20.20 -13.20
C ASP A 93 28.87 19.91 -11.89
N LEU A 94 27.89 18.99 -11.92
CA LEU A 94 27.27 18.44 -10.70
C LEU A 94 28.30 17.77 -9.79
N ILE A 95 29.21 16.92 -10.32
CA ILE A 95 30.26 16.29 -9.49
C ILE A 95 31.18 17.35 -8.87
N ARG A 96 31.62 18.35 -9.67
CA ARG A 96 32.49 19.43 -9.18
C ARG A 96 31.83 20.22 -8.05
N LEU A 97 30.58 20.59 -8.23
CA LEU A 97 29.80 21.28 -7.21
C LEU A 97 29.63 20.42 -5.96
N GLY A 98 29.32 19.13 -6.11
CA GLY A 98 29.15 18.22 -4.97
C GLY A 98 30.42 18.04 -4.15
N GLN A 99 31.57 17.99 -4.82
CA GLN A 99 32.88 17.94 -4.17
C GLN A 99 33.19 19.23 -3.42
N ALA A 100 32.87 20.40 -4.00
CA ALA A 100 33.07 21.69 -3.34
C ALA A 100 32.14 21.87 -2.12
N MET A 101 30.89 21.42 -2.23
CA MET A 101 29.91 21.44 -1.14
C MET A 101 30.15 20.35 -0.08
N GLU A 102 31.08 19.41 -0.31
CA GLU A 102 31.32 18.24 0.55
C GLU A 102 30.06 17.35 0.76
N VAL A 103 29.22 17.25 -0.26
CA VAL A 103 27.99 16.41 -0.25
C VAL A 103 28.22 15.08 -0.95
N GLY A 104 27.58 14.02 -0.45
CA GLY A 104 27.67 12.69 -1.08
C GLY A 104 26.68 12.53 -2.25
N LYS A 105 25.57 13.28 -2.21
CA LYS A 105 24.49 13.23 -3.20
C LYS A 105 24.02 14.64 -3.57
N ILE A 106 23.61 14.81 -4.82
CA ILE A 106 22.95 16.04 -5.31
C ILE A 106 21.58 15.71 -5.86
N VAL A 107 20.57 16.43 -5.39
CA VAL A 107 19.22 16.44 -5.94
C VAL A 107 19.12 17.55 -6.97
N HIS A 108 18.75 17.17 -8.18
CA HIS A 108 18.48 18.07 -9.31
C HIS A 108 17.30 17.52 -10.10
N GLY A 109 16.85 18.23 -11.13
CA GLY A 109 15.77 17.71 -11.94
C GLY A 109 15.35 18.56 -13.11
N GLU A 110 14.22 18.17 -13.68
CA GLU A 110 13.69 18.72 -14.92
C GLU A 110 12.19 19.00 -14.75
N VAL A 111 11.74 20.21 -15.08
CA VAL A 111 10.32 20.61 -15.08
C VAL A 111 9.79 20.54 -16.50
N TYR A 112 8.81 19.67 -16.72
CA TYR A 112 8.23 19.39 -18.05
C TYR A 112 6.88 20.07 -18.31
N ALA A 113 6.19 20.46 -17.24
CA ALA A 113 5.00 21.29 -17.29
C ALA A 113 4.87 22.11 -16.01
N ALA A 114 4.44 23.36 -16.14
CA ALA A 114 3.97 24.22 -15.07
C ALA A 114 2.92 25.15 -15.69
N ARG A 115 1.64 24.94 -15.39
CA ARG A 115 0.55 25.70 -16.02
C ARG A 115 -0.67 25.81 -15.11
N VAL A 116 -1.49 26.82 -15.34
CA VAL A 116 -2.82 26.96 -14.74
C VAL A 116 -3.87 26.62 -15.80
N THR A 117 -4.87 25.84 -15.38
CA THR A 117 -5.97 25.36 -16.24
C THR A 117 -7.31 25.66 -15.59
N GLU A 118 -8.30 26.04 -16.39
CA GLU A 118 -9.68 26.21 -15.94
C GLU A 118 -10.35 24.85 -15.72
N VAL A 119 -11.02 24.68 -14.58
CA VAL A 119 -11.74 23.47 -14.19
C VAL A 119 -13.07 23.85 -13.55
N GLY A 120 -14.16 23.54 -14.26
CA GLY A 120 -15.50 23.94 -13.83
C GLY A 120 -15.64 25.47 -13.80
N ASN A 121 -15.97 26.04 -12.63
CA ASN A 121 -16.10 27.49 -12.43
C ASN A 121 -14.86 28.13 -11.79
N GLY A 122 -13.74 27.41 -11.72
CA GLY A 122 -12.51 27.88 -11.11
C GLY A 122 -11.29 27.50 -11.94
N LYS A 123 -10.11 27.66 -11.35
CA LYS A 123 -8.83 27.31 -11.96
C LYS A 123 -7.96 26.52 -10.98
N ARG A 124 -7.03 25.73 -11.52
CA ARG A 124 -6.04 24.96 -10.77
C ARG A 124 -4.70 24.97 -11.49
N ALA A 125 -3.61 24.87 -10.75
CA ALA A 125 -2.29 24.63 -11.31
C ALA A 125 -2.01 23.15 -11.47
N GLU A 126 -1.20 22.82 -12.48
CA GLU A 126 -0.71 21.50 -12.78
C GLU A 126 0.79 21.57 -13.12
N VAL A 127 1.59 20.76 -12.44
CA VAL A 127 3.03 20.65 -12.66
C VAL A 127 3.44 19.21 -12.95
N SER A 128 4.51 19.04 -13.71
CA SER A 128 5.11 17.73 -13.99
C SER A 128 6.63 17.84 -13.92
N VAL A 129 7.23 17.03 -13.06
CA VAL A 129 8.63 17.17 -12.67
C VAL A 129 9.30 15.82 -12.58
N ARG A 130 10.56 15.78 -13.03
CA ARG A 130 11.47 14.66 -12.85
C ARG A 130 12.53 15.05 -11.85
N VAL A 131 12.55 14.39 -10.70
CA VAL A 131 13.55 14.56 -9.64
C VAL A 131 14.60 13.46 -9.77
N LEU A 132 15.87 13.85 -9.72
CA LEU A 132 17.03 12.99 -9.87
C LEU A 132 17.96 13.18 -8.67
N MET A 133 18.28 12.09 -7.99
CA MET A 133 19.30 12.07 -6.93
C MET A 133 20.55 11.38 -7.49
N THR A 134 21.61 12.16 -7.67
CA THR A 134 22.86 11.71 -8.27
C THR A 134 23.95 11.57 -7.22
N SER A 135 24.63 10.44 -7.21
CA SER A 135 25.79 10.20 -6.35
C SER A 135 27.00 10.96 -6.90
N VAL A 136 27.67 11.75 -6.05
CA VAL A 136 28.86 12.52 -6.43
C VAL A 136 30.05 11.60 -6.75
N ALA A 137 30.18 10.48 -6.01
CA ALA A 137 31.23 9.49 -6.22
C ALA A 137 31.17 8.80 -7.60
N SER A 138 29.96 8.60 -8.14
CA SER A 138 29.76 7.84 -9.38
C SER A 138 29.30 8.68 -10.57
N GLY A 139 28.76 9.87 -10.32
CA GLY A 139 28.05 10.66 -11.33
C GLY A 139 26.78 9.99 -11.84
N ARG A 140 26.25 8.98 -11.14
CA ARG A 140 25.08 8.22 -11.58
C ARG A 140 23.86 8.49 -10.71
N VAL A 141 22.69 8.36 -11.33
CA VAL A 141 21.40 8.50 -10.65
C VAL A 141 21.19 7.26 -9.78
N VAL A 142 21.15 7.48 -8.47
CA VAL A 142 20.99 6.43 -7.44
C VAL A 142 19.60 6.42 -6.84
N ASN A 143 18.81 7.47 -7.05
CA ASN A 143 17.40 7.54 -6.69
C ASN A 143 16.70 8.64 -7.52
N GLY A 144 15.39 8.71 -7.44
CA GLY A 144 14.61 9.81 -8.01
C GLY A 144 13.16 9.42 -8.26
N ALA A 145 12.41 10.37 -8.81
CA ALA A 145 10.98 10.22 -9.06
C ALA A 145 10.56 11.01 -10.30
N ALA A 146 9.51 10.54 -10.97
CA ALA A 146 8.84 11.31 -12.01
C ALA A 146 7.39 11.50 -11.55
N VAL A 147 7.05 12.73 -11.21
CA VAL A 147 5.85 13.06 -10.43
C VAL A 147 5.07 14.20 -11.08
N ALA A 148 3.81 14.32 -10.67
CA ALA A 148 2.94 15.44 -10.95
C ALA A 148 2.58 16.13 -9.64
N GLY A 149 2.19 17.38 -9.73
CA GLY A 149 1.51 18.08 -8.65
C GLY A 149 0.32 18.84 -9.21
N THR A 150 -0.74 18.93 -8.42
CA THR A 150 -1.91 19.73 -8.75
C THR A 150 -2.35 20.52 -7.54
N SER A 151 -2.72 21.78 -7.73
CA SER A 151 -3.37 22.56 -6.67
C SER A 151 -4.84 22.15 -6.52
N ALA A 152 -5.46 22.58 -5.43
CA ALA A 152 -6.91 22.56 -5.33
C ALA A 152 -7.54 23.47 -6.41
N VAL A 153 -8.79 23.20 -6.77
CA VAL A 153 -9.57 24.11 -7.62
C VAL A 153 -9.93 25.32 -6.77
N ARG A 154 -9.46 26.50 -7.18
CA ARG A 154 -9.76 27.79 -6.55
C ARG A 154 -10.56 28.66 -7.50
N ASP A 155 -11.18 29.71 -6.96
CA ASP A 155 -11.83 30.70 -7.80
C ASP A 155 -10.81 31.47 -8.67
N ASN A 156 -11.32 32.18 -9.67
CA ASN A 156 -10.47 32.91 -10.61
C ASN A 156 -9.78 34.15 -10.03
N SER A 157 -10.09 34.53 -8.78
CA SER A 157 -9.48 35.68 -8.10
C SER A 157 -8.18 35.36 -7.35
N VAL A 158 -7.91 34.08 -7.09
CA VAL A 158 -6.62 33.62 -6.54
C VAL A 158 -5.49 33.82 -7.56
N ASP A 159 -4.30 34.20 -7.10
CA ASP A 159 -3.16 34.44 -7.99
C ASP A 159 -2.64 33.12 -8.62
N ASP A 160 -2.20 33.18 -9.87
CA ASP A 160 -1.68 31.98 -10.57
C ASP A 160 -0.38 31.47 -9.91
N GLY A 161 0.43 32.37 -9.34
CA GLY A 161 1.65 32.03 -8.60
C GLY A 161 1.35 31.23 -7.34
N GLU A 162 0.33 31.61 -6.57
CA GLU A 162 -0.11 30.88 -5.37
C GLU A 162 -0.57 29.45 -5.72
N LEU A 163 -1.28 29.28 -6.82
CA LEU A 163 -1.69 27.95 -7.28
C LEU A 163 -0.48 27.10 -7.71
N LEU A 164 0.50 27.71 -8.39
CA LEU A 164 1.72 27.03 -8.81
C LEU A 164 2.57 26.63 -7.60
N GLU A 165 2.68 27.48 -6.57
CA GLU A 165 3.32 27.16 -5.29
C GLU A 165 2.68 25.94 -4.64
N ASP A 166 1.34 25.93 -4.52
CA ASP A 166 0.59 24.78 -3.99
C ASP A 166 0.87 23.49 -4.80
N ALA A 167 0.90 23.60 -6.14
CA ALA A 167 1.16 22.46 -7.01
C ALA A 167 2.60 21.94 -6.88
N PHE A 168 3.60 22.82 -6.74
CA PHE A 168 4.99 22.44 -6.51
C PHE A 168 5.20 21.83 -5.13
N ALA A 169 4.53 22.34 -4.09
CA ALA A 169 4.56 21.74 -2.75
C ALA A 169 3.98 20.31 -2.76
N ALA A 170 2.83 20.11 -3.44
CA ALA A 170 2.23 18.79 -3.61
C ALA A 170 3.14 17.82 -4.40
N MET A 171 3.77 18.31 -5.47
CA MET A 171 4.75 17.56 -6.25
C MET A 171 5.97 17.16 -5.41
N ALA A 172 6.52 18.09 -4.63
CA ALA A 172 7.71 17.87 -3.82
C ALA A 172 7.46 16.83 -2.74
N PHE A 173 6.30 16.89 -2.08
CA PHE A 173 5.91 15.86 -1.12
C PHE A 173 5.83 14.48 -1.78
N ASP A 174 5.18 14.34 -2.95
CA ASP A 174 5.10 13.05 -3.64
C ASP A 174 6.49 12.55 -4.04
N ALA A 175 7.30 13.40 -4.67
CA ALA A 175 8.68 13.07 -5.00
C ALA A 175 9.46 12.56 -3.79
N MET A 176 9.35 13.24 -2.65
CA MET A 176 10.09 12.86 -1.45
C MET A 176 9.51 11.64 -0.75
N SER A 177 8.19 11.44 -0.77
CA SER A 177 7.58 10.20 -0.30
C SER A 177 8.08 9.00 -1.10
N GLN A 178 8.18 9.16 -2.43
CA GLN A 178 8.72 8.17 -3.33
C GLN A 178 10.22 7.94 -3.11
N ILE A 179 11.02 9.00 -3.03
CA ILE A 179 12.46 8.91 -2.81
C ILE A 179 12.76 8.27 -1.44
N SER A 180 12.07 8.68 -0.37
CA SER A 180 12.25 8.19 1.00
C SER A 180 11.84 6.71 1.14
N SER A 181 10.69 6.33 0.56
CA SER A 181 10.20 4.94 0.62
C SER A 181 11.05 3.96 -0.21
N ARG A 182 11.86 4.45 -1.16
CA ARG A 182 12.63 3.63 -2.11
C ARG A 182 14.12 3.58 -1.83
N THR A 183 14.58 4.20 -0.73
CA THR A 183 15.98 4.09 -0.33
C THR A 183 16.30 2.67 0.13
N LEU A 184 16.83 1.88 -0.79
CA LEU A 184 17.54 0.65 -0.43
C LEU A 184 18.74 1.06 0.41
N PRO A 185 18.90 0.54 1.63
CA PRO A 185 20.03 0.89 2.46
C PRO A 185 21.32 0.46 1.75
N THR A 186 22.32 1.36 1.75
CA THR A 186 23.65 1.07 1.22
C THR A 186 24.16 -0.25 1.81
N ALA A 187 24.46 -1.21 0.95
CA ALA A 187 24.93 -2.52 1.36
C ALA A 187 26.46 -2.50 1.46
N ALA A 188 27.02 -3.24 2.40
CA ALA A 188 28.46 -3.49 2.46
C ALA A 188 28.77 -4.84 1.82
N VAL A 189 29.85 -4.88 1.06
CA VAL A 189 30.44 -6.12 0.56
C VAL A 189 31.01 -6.89 1.75
N LEU A 190 30.45 -8.07 2.00
CA LEU A 190 30.91 -8.99 3.04
C LEU A 190 32.08 -9.84 2.55
N ASN A 191 31.96 -10.37 1.33
CA ASN A 191 32.95 -11.28 0.78
C ASN A 191 32.89 -11.30 -0.75
N VAL A 192 33.96 -11.79 -1.38
CA VAL A 192 34.04 -12.04 -2.82
C VAL A 192 34.46 -13.49 -3.01
N LEU A 193 33.55 -14.35 -3.48
CA LEU A 193 33.73 -15.78 -3.61
C LEU A 193 33.34 -16.22 -5.02
N GLY A 194 34.23 -16.91 -5.74
CA GLY A 194 33.90 -17.54 -7.02
C GLY A 194 33.42 -16.60 -8.13
N GLY A 195 33.77 -15.31 -8.07
CA GLY A 195 33.29 -14.29 -9.03
C GLY A 195 31.94 -13.66 -8.67
N GLU A 196 31.37 -14.03 -7.53
CA GLU A 196 30.19 -13.39 -6.94
C GLU A 196 30.57 -12.62 -5.67
N VAL A 197 29.85 -11.53 -5.44
CA VAL A 197 30.03 -10.60 -4.32
C VAL A 197 28.85 -10.80 -3.38
N LEU A 198 29.13 -11.10 -2.12
CA LEU A 198 28.12 -11.23 -1.09
C LEU A 198 27.89 -9.88 -0.41
N LEU A 199 26.63 -9.46 -0.31
CA LEU A 199 26.20 -8.25 0.38
C LEU A 199 25.53 -8.58 1.71
N ASN A 200 25.65 -7.68 2.68
CA ASN A 200 24.98 -7.75 4.00
C ASN A 200 23.51 -7.28 3.99
N ARG A 201 22.88 -7.30 2.82
CA ARG A 201 21.51 -6.84 2.57
C ARG A 201 20.87 -7.79 1.58
N GLY A 202 19.57 -8.07 1.75
CA GLY A 202 18.78 -9.00 0.95
C GLY A 202 17.37 -8.46 0.63
N GLU A 203 16.41 -9.37 0.47
CA GLU A 203 15.01 -9.07 0.14
C GLU A 203 14.32 -8.19 1.17
N THR A 204 14.59 -8.41 2.46
CA THR A 204 14.00 -7.62 3.57
C THR A 204 14.44 -6.16 3.51
N SER A 205 15.62 -5.90 2.94
CA SER A 205 16.13 -4.56 2.65
C SER A 205 15.78 -4.04 1.25
N GLY A 206 14.99 -4.80 0.49
CA GLY A 206 14.43 -4.41 -0.81
C GLY A 206 15.29 -4.74 -2.03
N LEU A 207 16.43 -5.43 -1.88
CA LEU A 207 17.18 -5.95 -3.02
C LEU A 207 16.36 -7.02 -3.73
N LYS A 208 16.41 -7.03 -5.06
CA LYS A 208 15.71 -8.02 -5.90
C LYS A 208 16.65 -8.55 -6.95
N GLN A 209 16.49 -9.82 -7.32
CA GLN A 209 17.20 -10.42 -8.44
C GLN A 209 17.06 -9.57 -9.71
N GLY A 210 18.16 -9.38 -10.44
CA GLY A 210 18.24 -8.59 -11.66
C GLY A 210 18.44 -7.09 -11.44
N MET A 211 18.40 -6.60 -10.20
CA MET A 211 18.66 -5.19 -9.90
C MET A 211 20.11 -4.82 -10.22
N ALA A 212 20.31 -3.70 -10.92
CA ALA A 212 21.63 -3.16 -11.21
C ALA A 212 22.16 -2.38 -10.01
N LEU A 213 23.43 -2.56 -9.69
CA LEU A 213 24.14 -1.92 -8.59
C LEU A 213 25.43 -1.27 -9.08
N ILE A 214 25.85 -0.22 -8.39
CA ILE A 214 27.22 0.29 -8.42
C ILE A 214 27.91 -0.07 -7.11
N ILE A 215 29.21 -0.33 -7.17
CA ILE A 215 30.06 -0.60 -6.02
C ILE A 215 31.09 0.52 -5.91
N THR A 216 31.21 1.12 -4.73
CA THR A 216 32.09 2.26 -4.44
C THR A 216 33.00 1.99 -3.24
N ARG A 217 34.13 2.69 -3.20
CA ARG A 217 35.08 2.71 -2.08
C ARG A 217 35.46 4.16 -1.81
N GLY A 218 34.91 4.75 -0.75
CA GLY A 218 34.93 6.21 -0.59
C GLY A 218 34.28 6.88 -1.80
N ASP A 219 34.97 7.85 -2.39
CA ASP A 219 34.50 8.60 -3.57
C ASP A 219 34.85 7.95 -4.91
N GLN A 220 35.38 6.72 -4.90
CA GLN A 220 35.82 6.03 -6.11
C GLN A 220 34.83 4.95 -6.54
N LEU A 221 34.42 4.98 -7.82
CA LEU A 221 33.68 3.89 -8.46
C LEU A 221 34.59 2.66 -8.65
N VAL A 222 34.18 1.52 -8.09
CA VAL A 222 34.94 0.27 -8.09
C VAL A 222 34.44 -0.70 -9.16
N ALA A 223 33.12 -0.87 -9.27
CA ALA A 223 32.50 -1.81 -10.20
C ALA A 223 31.03 -1.49 -10.51
N ASP A 224 30.56 -1.92 -11.67
CA ASP A 224 29.13 -2.10 -11.97
C ASP A 224 28.77 -3.58 -11.73
N ALA A 225 27.58 -3.84 -11.21
CA ALA A 225 27.17 -5.18 -10.82
C ALA A 225 25.66 -5.39 -10.96
N THR A 226 25.21 -6.64 -10.93
CA THR A 226 23.80 -7.02 -10.96
C THR A 226 23.50 -8.09 -9.92
N VAL A 227 22.42 -7.93 -9.16
CA VAL A 227 21.98 -8.91 -8.16
C VAL A 227 21.65 -10.23 -8.87
N SER A 228 22.40 -11.29 -8.56
CA SER A 228 22.22 -12.63 -9.15
C SER A 228 21.20 -13.46 -8.38
N SER A 229 21.15 -13.34 -7.06
CA SER A 229 20.14 -13.95 -6.18
C SER A 229 20.03 -13.19 -4.86
N THR A 230 18.92 -13.40 -4.16
CA THR A 230 18.61 -12.75 -2.89
C THR A 230 18.16 -13.79 -1.87
N ASP A 231 18.62 -13.63 -0.63
CA ASP A 231 18.06 -14.23 0.57
C ASP A 231 17.35 -13.13 1.38
N ALA A 232 16.78 -13.48 2.54
CA ALA A 232 16.13 -12.49 3.41
C ALA A 232 17.05 -11.30 3.73
N ASP A 233 18.25 -11.56 4.27
CA ASP A 233 19.15 -10.50 4.78
C ASP A 233 20.49 -10.40 4.04
N SER A 234 20.69 -11.20 2.99
CA SER A 234 21.89 -11.19 2.14
C SER A 234 21.55 -11.28 0.66
N ALA A 235 22.47 -10.87 -0.19
CA ALA A 235 22.32 -10.96 -1.64
C ALA A 235 23.64 -11.30 -2.30
N TYR A 236 23.56 -12.14 -3.33
CA TYR A 236 24.70 -12.43 -4.19
C TYR A 236 24.61 -11.53 -5.41
N VAL A 237 25.75 -10.98 -5.80
CA VAL A 237 25.86 -10.01 -6.88
C VAL A 237 26.96 -10.44 -7.83
N ARG A 238 26.65 -10.40 -9.11
CA ARG A 238 27.62 -10.65 -10.17
C ARG A 238 28.18 -9.32 -10.66
N VAL A 239 29.50 -9.17 -10.63
CA VAL A 239 30.18 -8.00 -11.20
C VAL A 239 30.03 -8.06 -12.72
N THR A 240 29.42 -7.03 -13.30
CA THR A 240 29.27 -6.89 -14.76
C THR A 240 30.45 -6.14 -15.36
N ARG A 241 31.01 -5.17 -14.62
CA ARG A 241 32.22 -4.45 -15.02
C ARG A 241 33.06 -4.10 -13.80
N SER A 242 34.33 -4.47 -13.81
CA SER A 242 35.28 -4.12 -12.75
C SER A 242 36.23 -3.03 -13.23
N TYR A 243 36.43 -2.00 -12.41
CA TYR A 243 37.39 -0.92 -12.69
C TYR A 243 38.64 -1.05 -11.81
N VAL A 244 38.47 -1.35 -10.52
CA VAL A 244 39.57 -1.34 -9.52
C VAL A 244 39.62 -2.64 -8.69
N GLY A 245 38.60 -3.50 -8.83
CA GLY A 245 38.46 -4.75 -8.07
C GLY A 245 37.73 -4.57 -6.75
N VAL A 246 36.68 -5.38 -6.57
CA VAL A 246 35.79 -5.37 -5.39
C VAL A 246 36.47 -6.04 -4.18
N ARG A 247 36.31 -5.47 -2.99
CA ARG A 247 36.86 -5.97 -1.72
C ARG A 247 35.81 -5.93 -0.60
N PRO A 248 35.99 -6.73 0.47
CA PRO A 248 35.20 -6.58 1.68
C PRO A 248 35.26 -5.15 2.23
N GLY A 249 34.11 -4.61 2.61
CA GLY A 249 33.96 -3.23 3.08
C GLY A 249 33.60 -2.20 2.00
N ASP A 250 33.66 -2.56 0.71
CA ASP A 250 33.13 -1.69 -0.36
C ASP A 250 31.61 -1.53 -0.20
N LYS A 251 31.08 -0.38 -0.61
CA LYS A 251 29.65 -0.06 -0.53
C LYS A 251 28.96 -0.39 -1.84
N ALA A 252 27.75 -0.91 -1.81
CA ALA A 252 26.93 -1.19 -2.98
C ALA A 252 25.62 -0.40 -2.91
N GLU A 253 25.29 0.28 -4.01
CA GLU A 253 24.11 1.11 -4.15
C GLU A 253 23.35 0.75 -5.43
N PRO A 254 22.01 0.79 -5.43
CA PRO A 254 21.22 0.53 -6.62
C PRO A 254 21.41 1.63 -7.69
N LEU A 255 21.44 1.21 -8.96
CA LEU A 255 21.39 2.11 -10.10
C LEU A 255 19.94 2.31 -10.53
N PHE A 256 19.47 3.57 -10.56
CA PHE A 256 18.09 3.90 -10.87
C PHE A 256 17.94 4.53 -12.26
N THR A 257 16.89 4.11 -12.97
CA THR A 257 16.47 4.76 -14.22
C THR A 257 15.15 5.47 -13.97
N VAL A 258 15.21 6.79 -13.77
CA VAL A 258 14.02 7.63 -13.59
C VAL A 258 13.41 7.92 -14.96
N PRO A 259 12.14 7.59 -15.21
CA PRO A 259 11.50 7.81 -16.51
C PRO A 259 11.32 9.31 -16.80
N ILE A 260 11.13 9.66 -18.08
CA ILE A 260 10.93 11.05 -18.51
C ILE A 260 9.43 11.36 -18.52
N PRO A 261 8.94 12.30 -17.69
CA PRO A 261 7.54 12.69 -17.71
C PRO A 261 7.15 13.43 -19.00
N GLN A 262 5.92 13.22 -19.45
CA GLN A 262 5.31 13.98 -20.54
C GLN A 262 4.61 15.21 -19.98
N SER A 263 4.46 16.26 -20.79
CA SER A 263 3.75 17.48 -20.42
C SER A 263 2.22 17.29 -20.23
N THR A 264 1.68 16.13 -20.60
CA THR A 264 0.25 15.81 -20.44
C THR A 264 0.01 15.09 -19.13
N ILE A 265 -0.86 15.67 -18.31
CA ILE A 265 -1.32 15.12 -17.03
C ILE A 265 -2.72 14.54 -17.30
N ASN A 266 -2.94 13.30 -16.89
CA ASN A 266 -4.18 12.59 -17.09
C ASN A 266 -5.28 13.14 -16.14
N PRO A 267 -6.56 12.88 -16.41
CA PRO A 267 -7.67 13.34 -15.58
C PRO A 267 -7.62 12.84 -14.12
N ASP A 268 -6.93 11.72 -13.88
CA ASP A 268 -6.62 11.14 -12.56
C ASP A 268 -5.36 11.75 -11.90
N GLY A 269 -4.88 12.88 -12.44
CA GLY A 269 -3.66 13.62 -12.09
C GLY A 269 -2.35 12.86 -12.33
N SER A 270 -2.38 11.75 -13.07
CA SER A 270 -1.16 11.03 -13.42
C SER A 270 -0.35 11.63 -14.55
N VAL A 271 0.97 11.51 -14.48
CA VAL A 271 1.85 11.89 -15.58
C VAL A 271 2.12 10.68 -16.45
N LYS A 272 1.81 10.78 -17.75
CA LYS A 272 2.32 9.82 -18.72
C LYS A 272 3.83 9.99 -18.79
N THR A 273 4.60 8.91 -18.78
CA THR A 273 6.06 9.01 -18.97
C THR A 273 6.48 8.19 -20.19
N ARG A 274 7.64 8.52 -20.74
CA ARG A 274 8.32 7.74 -21.76
C ARG A 274 9.57 7.12 -21.15
N ASN A 275 9.77 5.83 -21.37
CA ASN A 275 11.00 5.15 -20.99
C ASN A 275 12.19 5.79 -21.71
N THR A 276 13.28 6.06 -20.99
CA THR A 276 14.54 6.51 -21.58
C THR A 276 15.05 5.40 -22.53
N ARG A 277 15.13 5.68 -23.83
CA ARG A 277 15.71 4.72 -24.79
C ARG A 277 17.20 4.62 -24.51
N SER A 278 17.64 3.49 -23.94
CA SER A 278 19.05 3.09 -23.94
C SER A 278 19.46 2.78 -25.39
N GLY A 279 20.40 3.55 -25.93
CA GLY A 279 20.96 3.33 -27.26
C GLY A 279 22.11 2.32 -27.24
N GLY A 280 22.03 1.31 -28.10
CA GLY A 280 23.18 0.76 -28.83
C GLY A 280 24.09 -0.27 -28.15
N ASN A 281 23.85 -1.54 -28.52
CA ASN A 281 24.76 -2.70 -28.61
C ASN A 281 25.26 -3.42 -27.34
N ASN A 282 24.70 -4.65 -27.23
CA ASN A 282 25.21 -5.92 -26.70
C ASN A 282 25.76 -6.00 -25.27
N ASN A 283 25.07 -6.83 -24.48
CA ASN A 283 25.42 -7.33 -23.14
C ASN A 283 25.31 -6.36 -21.97
N ALA A 284 24.28 -5.51 -21.95
CA ALA A 284 23.80 -4.90 -20.71
C ALA A 284 22.50 -5.58 -20.28
N VAL A 285 22.61 -6.50 -19.32
CA VAL A 285 21.47 -6.89 -18.47
C VAL A 285 21.11 -5.66 -17.67
N ILE A 286 20.13 -4.90 -18.16
CA ILE A 286 19.59 -3.72 -17.48
C ILE A 286 18.32 -4.17 -16.78
N GLY A 287 18.39 -4.34 -15.46
CA GLY A 287 17.22 -4.34 -14.59
C GLY A 287 16.61 -2.94 -14.59
N VAL A 288 15.76 -2.68 -15.57
CA VAL A 288 15.01 -1.43 -15.70
C VAL A 288 13.91 -1.44 -14.63
N VAL A 289 14.13 -0.81 -13.49
CA VAL A 289 13.03 -0.43 -12.57
C VAL A 289 12.42 0.86 -13.13
N VAL A 290 11.61 0.74 -14.18
CA VAL A 290 10.69 1.81 -14.58
C VAL A 290 9.36 1.51 -13.92
N LEU A 291 9.09 2.23 -12.83
CA LEU A 291 7.80 2.23 -12.18
C LEU A 291 7.15 3.59 -12.43
N LEU A 292 6.02 3.50 -13.11
CA LEU A 292 5.34 4.57 -13.79
C LEU A 292 3.96 4.70 -13.16
N VAL A 293 3.78 5.54 -12.14
CA VAL A 293 2.48 5.70 -11.48
C VAL A 293 2.27 7.13 -10.99
N VAL A 294 1.38 7.81 -11.70
CA VAL A 294 0.15 8.46 -11.21
C VAL A 294 0.20 9.22 -9.90
N ALA A 295 0.52 10.50 -10.03
CA ALA A 295 0.57 11.50 -8.97
C ALA A 295 -0.63 12.47 -8.99
N GLY A 296 -1.85 11.92 -9.06
CA GLY A 296 -3.07 12.72 -8.85
C GLY A 296 -3.87 12.35 -7.63
N LEU A 297 -3.30 11.52 -6.76
CA LEU A 297 -4.04 10.91 -5.67
C LEU A 297 -3.48 11.22 -4.28
N LEU A 298 -2.64 12.27 -4.17
CA LEU A 298 -1.82 12.44 -2.96
C LEU A 298 -2.17 13.59 -2.02
N PHE A 299 -2.85 14.68 -2.40
CA PHE A 299 -3.17 15.76 -1.42
C PHE A 299 -4.55 16.40 -1.58
N GLY A 300 -5.61 15.58 -1.50
CA GLY A 300 -6.95 16.08 -1.20
C GLY A 300 -7.11 16.29 0.32
N GLN A 301 -6.64 17.42 0.85
CA GLN A 301 -7.12 17.89 2.15
C GLN A 301 -8.63 18.11 2.05
N GLY A 302 -9.39 17.40 2.89
CA GLY A 302 -10.81 17.66 3.14
C GLY A 302 -11.77 17.28 2.01
N ARG A 303 -12.39 16.10 2.16
CA ARG A 303 -13.61 15.60 1.50
C ARG A 303 -13.40 14.68 0.29
N GLY A 304 -13.62 13.38 0.53
CA GLY A 304 -14.13 12.44 -0.47
C GLY A 304 -13.09 11.65 -1.28
N SER A 305 -12.94 10.37 -0.92
CA SER A 305 -12.87 9.21 -1.85
C SER A 305 -11.57 8.53 -2.28
N ASN A 306 -10.34 8.91 -1.89
CA ASN A 306 -9.14 8.26 -2.48
C ASN A 306 -8.06 7.70 -1.49
N ASN A 307 -8.46 7.26 -0.29
CA ASN A 307 -7.59 6.50 0.64
C ASN A 307 -7.84 4.99 0.49
N VAL A 308 -7.88 4.41 -0.70
CA VAL A 308 -8.41 3.04 -0.87
C VAL A 308 -7.35 1.97 -0.55
N ALA A 309 -7.64 1.04 0.37
CA ALA A 309 -6.72 -0.05 0.74
C ALA A 309 -6.91 -1.34 -0.09
N ALA A 310 -8.10 -1.51 -0.67
CA ALA A 310 -8.50 -2.71 -1.41
C ALA A 310 -8.46 -2.46 -2.92
N ASN A 311 -7.80 -3.37 -3.64
CA ASN A 311 -7.75 -3.42 -5.10
C ASN A 311 -8.41 -4.71 -5.61
N ASN A 312 -8.92 -4.68 -6.84
CA ASN A 312 -9.50 -5.84 -7.52
C ASN A 312 -10.59 -6.56 -6.70
N VAL A 313 -11.52 -5.77 -6.12
CA VAL A 313 -12.65 -6.31 -5.35
C VAL A 313 -13.56 -7.09 -6.28
N THR A 314 -13.62 -8.40 -6.08
CA THR A 314 -14.39 -9.35 -6.88
C THR A 314 -15.47 -9.98 -6.01
N VAL A 315 -16.68 -10.12 -6.54
CA VAL A 315 -17.83 -10.71 -5.84
C VAL A 315 -18.33 -11.90 -6.63
N GLU A 316 -18.49 -13.04 -5.96
CA GLU A 316 -18.84 -14.31 -6.59
C GLU A 316 -19.91 -14.99 -5.75
N ALA A 317 -21.04 -15.34 -6.36
CA ALA A 317 -22.08 -16.11 -5.69
C ALA A 317 -21.59 -17.55 -5.41
N LEU A 318 -22.00 -18.10 -4.26
CA LEU A 318 -21.75 -19.51 -3.93
C LEU A 318 -22.80 -20.02 -2.94
N THR A 319 -22.71 -21.31 -2.65
CA THR A 319 -23.31 -21.88 -1.45
C THR A 319 -22.23 -22.18 -0.42
N VAL A 320 -22.29 -21.50 0.73
CA VAL A 320 -21.50 -21.80 1.92
C VAL A 320 -22.08 -23.05 2.60
N SER A 321 -21.25 -23.78 3.35
CA SER A 321 -21.56 -25.04 4.08
C SER A 321 -23.05 -25.39 4.24
N ALA A 322 -23.42 -26.62 3.87
CA ALA A 322 -24.80 -27.14 3.91
C ALA A 322 -25.79 -26.41 2.98
N ASN A 323 -25.34 -26.00 1.78
CA ASN A 323 -26.18 -25.42 0.72
C ASN A 323 -26.78 -24.04 1.07
N ASN A 324 -26.15 -23.29 1.97
CA ASN A 324 -26.59 -21.95 2.35
C ASN A 324 -26.10 -20.93 1.31
N PRO A 325 -26.99 -20.22 0.61
CA PRO A 325 -26.60 -19.25 -0.39
C PRO A 325 -25.86 -18.07 0.25
N GLY A 326 -24.83 -17.58 -0.44
CA GLY A 326 -24.04 -16.45 -0.01
C GLY A 326 -23.21 -15.86 -1.14
N VAL A 327 -22.45 -14.83 -0.81
CA VAL A 327 -21.50 -14.17 -1.70
C VAL A 327 -20.14 -14.20 -1.07
N LYS A 328 -19.13 -14.61 -1.86
CA LYS A 328 -17.72 -14.46 -1.52
C LYS A 328 -17.25 -13.12 -2.07
N ILE A 329 -16.74 -12.29 -1.19
CA ILE A 329 -16.14 -11.01 -1.54
C ILE A 329 -14.64 -11.18 -1.37
N SER A 330 -13.86 -10.98 -2.43
CA SER A 330 -12.39 -11.14 -2.41
C SER A 330 -11.71 -9.87 -2.89
N TRP A 331 -10.54 -9.54 -2.35
CA TRP A 331 -9.77 -8.35 -2.71
C TRP A 331 -8.27 -8.63 -2.65
N LYS A 332 -7.48 -7.78 -3.30
CA LYS A 332 -6.04 -7.69 -3.13
C LYS A 332 -5.74 -6.45 -2.32
N ARG A 333 -4.96 -6.58 -1.24
CA ARG A 333 -4.45 -5.42 -0.52
C ARG A 333 -3.57 -4.60 -1.47
N ASP A 334 -3.74 -3.29 -1.48
CA ASP A 334 -2.84 -2.39 -2.18
C ASP A 334 -1.45 -2.43 -1.49
N ALA A 335 -0.43 -2.79 -2.26
CA ALA A 335 0.95 -2.87 -1.80
C ALA A 335 1.53 -1.51 -1.38
N PHE A 336 0.89 -0.41 -1.80
CA PHE A 336 1.32 0.96 -1.52
C PHE A 336 0.44 1.65 -0.47
N PHE A 337 -0.54 0.95 0.10
CA PHE A 337 -1.33 1.48 1.20
C PHE A 337 -0.46 1.67 2.45
N ARG A 338 -0.46 2.89 3.02
CA ARG A 338 0.35 3.25 4.19
C ARG A 338 0.08 2.38 5.44
N GLY A 339 -1.09 1.74 5.52
CA GLY A 339 -1.43 0.77 6.57
C GLY A 339 -0.97 -0.68 6.30
N THR A 340 -0.12 -0.95 5.31
CA THR A 340 0.28 -2.32 4.93
C THR A 340 0.93 -3.11 6.06
N GLN A 341 1.71 -2.48 6.93
CA GLN A 341 2.37 -3.12 8.08
C GLN A 341 1.47 -3.19 9.34
N SER A 342 0.28 -2.57 9.29
CA SER A 342 -0.56 -2.33 10.46
C SER A 342 -2.05 -2.51 10.14
N GLY A 343 -2.39 -3.40 9.20
CA GLY A 343 -3.78 -3.68 8.84
C GLY A 343 -4.49 -4.36 10.00
N PHE A 344 -5.54 -3.75 10.53
CA PHE A 344 -6.26 -4.20 11.71
C PHE A 344 -7.45 -5.08 11.34
N ALA A 345 -8.33 -4.59 10.47
CA ALA A 345 -9.51 -5.32 10.01
C ALA A 345 -9.94 -4.89 8.61
N TRP A 346 -10.82 -5.66 7.99
CA TRP A 346 -11.57 -5.29 6.80
C TRP A 346 -13.05 -5.27 7.11
N GLN A 347 -13.75 -4.28 6.55
CA GLN A 347 -15.19 -4.15 6.61
C GLN A 347 -15.76 -4.25 5.19
N VAL A 348 -16.83 -5.02 5.06
CA VAL A 348 -17.54 -5.24 3.81
C VAL A 348 -18.95 -4.69 3.93
N TYR A 349 -19.34 -3.86 2.98
CA TYR A 349 -20.66 -3.26 2.89
C TYR A 349 -21.40 -3.78 1.68
N ARG A 350 -22.70 -3.98 1.83
CA ARG A 350 -23.63 -4.29 0.75
C ARG A 350 -24.35 -3.00 0.34
N ASN A 351 -24.68 -2.82 -0.93
CA ASN A 351 -25.30 -1.59 -1.45
C ASN A 351 -26.63 -1.19 -0.79
N ASN A 352 -27.36 -2.13 -0.19
CA ASN A 352 -28.61 -1.88 0.54
C ASN A 352 -28.42 -1.71 2.06
N ASN A 353 -27.19 -1.77 2.57
CA ASN A 353 -26.87 -1.69 3.99
C ASN A 353 -25.88 -0.55 4.24
N VAL A 354 -26.16 0.26 5.27
CA VAL A 354 -25.23 1.29 5.75
C VAL A 354 -24.24 0.74 6.77
N THR A 355 -24.58 -0.38 7.43
CA THR A 355 -23.72 -1.13 8.34
C THR A 355 -22.94 -2.21 7.60
N PRO A 356 -21.73 -2.58 8.07
CA PRO A 356 -20.97 -3.65 7.45
C PRO A 356 -21.75 -4.96 7.58
N VAL A 357 -21.80 -5.71 6.48
CA VAL A 357 -22.43 -7.05 6.42
C VAL A 357 -21.43 -8.15 6.75
N ALA A 358 -20.12 -7.88 6.62
CA ALA A 358 -19.07 -8.76 7.09
C ALA A 358 -17.85 -8.00 7.62
N VAL A 359 -17.18 -8.57 8.61
CA VAL A 359 -15.92 -8.06 9.18
C VAL A 359 -14.93 -9.21 9.32
N VAL A 360 -13.70 -9.00 8.86
CA VAL A 360 -12.62 -10.01 8.94
C VAL A 360 -11.30 -9.37 9.40
N ASP A 361 -10.38 -10.18 9.90
CA ASP A 361 -9.04 -9.74 10.30
C ASP A 361 -8.28 -9.07 9.13
N GLY A 362 -7.41 -8.10 9.46
CA GLY A 362 -6.62 -7.38 8.46
C GLY A 362 -5.85 -8.30 7.51
N SER A 363 -5.29 -9.41 7.98
CA SER A 363 -4.52 -10.35 7.14
C SER A 363 -5.36 -11.07 6.08
N GLN A 364 -6.69 -11.06 6.21
CA GLN A 364 -7.58 -11.72 5.28
C GLN A 364 -7.67 -10.97 3.94
N SER A 365 -8.01 -11.72 2.90
CA SER A 365 -8.20 -11.21 1.53
C SER A 365 -9.59 -11.55 0.98
N PHE A 366 -10.47 -12.10 1.82
CA PHE A 366 -11.84 -12.38 1.46
C PHE A 366 -12.75 -12.41 2.70
N ALA A 367 -14.05 -12.29 2.47
CA ALA A 367 -15.11 -12.49 3.45
C ALA A 367 -16.34 -13.14 2.79
N PHE A 368 -17.28 -13.60 3.63
CA PHE A 368 -18.56 -14.16 3.19
C PHE A 368 -19.69 -13.32 3.76
N ASP A 369 -20.64 -12.98 2.90
CA ASP A 369 -21.95 -12.47 3.26
C ASP A 369 -22.98 -13.57 2.97
N ASP A 370 -23.50 -14.20 4.01
CA ASP A 370 -24.36 -15.37 3.92
C ASP A 370 -25.45 -15.37 5.01
N LEU A 371 -26.40 -16.30 4.88
CA LEU A 371 -27.49 -16.47 5.86
C LEU A 371 -27.04 -17.04 7.21
N LEU A 372 -25.84 -17.64 7.28
CA LEU A 372 -25.28 -18.17 8.53
C LEU A 372 -24.64 -17.07 9.38
N GLY A 373 -24.38 -15.91 8.77
CA GLY A 373 -23.62 -14.84 9.40
C GLY A 373 -22.17 -15.23 9.64
N THR A 374 -21.56 -16.05 8.75
CA THR A 374 -20.21 -16.60 8.93
C THR A 374 -19.18 -15.53 9.30
N HIS A 375 -19.27 -14.35 8.68
CA HIS A 375 -18.45 -13.18 9.00
C HIS A 375 -19.29 -11.97 9.42
N ALA A 376 -20.58 -12.16 9.72
CA ALA A 376 -21.45 -11.06 10.09
C ALA A 376 -21.00 -10.46 11.43
N PRO A 377 -21.00 -9.13 11.57
CA PRO A 377 -20.76 -8.51 12.86
C PRO A 377 -21.89 -8.93 13.83
N ASN A 378 -21.53 -9.65 14.88
CA ASN A 378 -22.46 -10.14 15.90
C ASN A 378 -22.08 -9.62 17.30
N ASP A 379 -23.04 -9.55 18.21
CA ASP A 379 -22.87 -8.98 19.55
C ASP A 379 -21.98 -9.85 20.48
N ASN A 380 -21.61 -11.06 20.07
CA ASN A 380 -20.99 -12.07 20.95
C ASN A 380 -19.79 -12.83 20.36
N GLY A 381 -19.21 -12.44 19.22
CA GLY A 381 -18.44 -13.43 18.45
C GLY A 381 -17.45 -12.92 17.42
N ILE A 382 -16.78 -11.81 17.68
CA ILE A 382 -15.35 -11.75 17.37
C ILE A 382 -14.60 -11.39 18.65
N GLY A 383 -14.25 -12.41 19.45
CA GLY A 383 -13.37 -12.27 20.62
C GLY A 383 -11.93 -11.81 20.29
N MET A 384 -11.69 -11.31 19.08
CA MET A 384 -10.46 -10.66 18.63
C MET A 384 -10.54 -9.13 18.69
N PHE A 385 -11.76 -8.59 18.82
CA PHE A 385 -12.04 -7.17 19.00
C PHE A 385 -12.75 -7.07 20.36
N GLY A 386 -11.99 -6.71 21.40
CA GLY A 386 -12.56 -6.37 22.70
C GLY A 386 -13.74 -5.42 22.50
N GLY A 387 -14.77 -5.58 23.34
CA GLY A 387 -16.07 -4.93 23.25
C GLY A 387 -16.05 -3.60 22.51
N ASP A 388 -17.01 -3.50 21.60
CA ASP A 388 -17.23 -2.40 20.68
C ASP A 388 -16.43 -2.61 19.37
N GLY A 389 -17.16 -2.78 18.28
CA GLY A 389 -16.72 -2.89 16.87
C GLY A 389 -16.87 -1.55 16.15
N LEU A 390 -16.01 -1.26 15.18
CA LEU A 390 -15.47 0.09 15.19
C LEU A 390 -15.50 0.90 13.87
N SER A 391 -16.04 2.14 13.89
CA SER A 391 -15.95 3.19 12.84
C SER A 391 -14.84 4.22 13.13
N GLY A 392 -13.68 4.11 12.49
CA GLY A 392 -12.53 5.03 12.66
C GLY A 392 -12.87 6.52 12.54
N GLY A 393 -12.36 7.28 13.50
CA GLY A 393 -12.41 8.74 13.52
C GLY A 393 -11.14 9.37 12.95
N ILE A 394 -11.18 10.70 12.81
CA ILE A 394 -10.09 11.56 12.34
C ILE A 394 -9.01 11.81 13.44
N ASN A 395 -9.25 11.33 14.66
CA ASN A 395 -8.47 11.63 15.86
C ASN A 395 -7.99 10.34 16.54
N CYS A 396 -6.85 10.39 17.23
CA CYS A 396 -6.17 9.24 17.85
C CYS A 396 -6.87 8.64 19.10
N ASN A 397 -8.14 8.97 19.41
CA ASN A 397 -8.71 8.67 20.74
C ASN A 397 -9.96 7.79 20.78
N ASP A 398 -10.47 7.28 19.67
CA ASP A 398 -11.65 6.41 19.73
C ASP A 398 -11.20 4.99 19.38
N VAL A 399 -11.21 4.09 20.38
CA VAL A 399 -11.47 2.66 20.14
C VAL A 399 -12.85 2.68 19.49
N PRO A 400 -12.98 2.52 18.16
CA PRO A 400 -14.10 3.21 17.52
C PRO A 400 -15.60 2.75 17.72
N SER A 401 -16.28 2.69 18.87
CA SER A 401 -17.57 1.97 19.20
C SER A 401 -18.66 1.54 18.16
N VAL A 402 -19.39 0.41 18.38
CA VAL A 402 -20.62 0.05 17.59
C VAL A 402 -21.88 0.46 18.31
N GLY A 403 -22.79 1.08 17.56
CA GLY A 403 -24.20 0.70 17.67
C GLY A 403 -24.48 -0.45 16.70
N VAL A 404 -24.46 -1.71 17.16
CA VAL A 404 -24.78 -2.84 16.27
C VAL A 404 -26.30 -2.89 16.10
N VAL A 405 -26.80 -2.39 14.97
CA VAL A 405 -28.02 -2.96 14.41
C VAL A 405 -27.55 -4.10 13.50
N ALA A 406 -28.00 -5.32 13.79
CA ALA A 406 -27.71 -6.47 12.96
C ALA A 406 -28.01 -6.14 11.49
N PRO A 407 -27.07 -6.37 10.56
CA PRO A 407 -27.30 -6.04 9.16
C PRO A 407 -28.51 -6.84 8.64
N THR A 408 -29.30 -6.23 7.75
CA THR A 408 -30.39 -6.94 7.07
C THR A 408 -29.84 -8.23 6.43
N PRO A 409 -30.42 -9.41 6.72
CA PRO A 409 -29.99 -10.67 6.14
C PRO A 409 -29.94 -10.60 4.62
N ILE A 410 -29.02 -11.33 4.01
CA ILE A 410 -28.90 -11.38 2.56
C ILE A 410 -30.17 -11.99 1.94
N ALA A 411 -30.74 -11.35 0.92
CA ALA A 411 -31.93 -11.85 0.24
C ALA A 411 -31.55 -12.75 -0.94
N VAL A 412 -32.05 -13.99 -0.95
CA VAL A 412 -31.77 -14.95 -2.01
C VAL A 412 -32.50 -14.57 -3.30
N GLY A 413 -31.78 -14.56 -4.42
CA GLY A 413 -32.29 -14.17 -5.74
C GLY A 413 -32.37 -12.65 -5.96
N GLU A 414 -31.77 -11.85 -5.09
CA GLU A 414 -31.56 -10.43 -5.32
C GLU A 414 -30.11 -10.16 -5.78
N ARG A 415 -29.90 -9.12 -6.59
CA ARG A 415 -28.57 -8.75 -7.07
C ARG A 415 -27.96 -7.69 -6.16
N PHE A 416 -26.74 -7.92 -5.71
CA PHE A 416 -26.00 -7.01 -4.83
C PHE A 416 -24.67 -6.58 -5.43
N THR A 417 -24.26 -5.35 -5.12
CA THR A 417 -22.89 -4.86 -5.27
C THR A 417 -22.31 -4.61 -3.89
N TYR A 418 -20.99 -4.68 -3.78
CA TYR A 418 -20.30 -4.61 -2.50
C TYR A 418 -19.22 -3.53 -2.49
N PHE A 419 -18.86 -3.11 -1.29
CA PHE A 419 -17.77 -2.19 -1.03
C PHE A 419 -16.87 -2.74 0.07
N VAL A 420 -15.56 -2.54 -0.06
CA VAL A 420 -14.57 -3.00 0.92
C VAL A 420 -13.73 -1.82 1.40
N GLU A 421 -13.55 -1.71 2.71
CA GLU A 421 -12.62 -0.76 3.34
C GLU A 421 -11.77 -1.45 4.40
N SER A 422 -10.56 -0.94 4.64
CA SER A 422 -9.67 -1.42 5.69
C SER A 422 -9.70 -0.47 6.88
N ILE A 423 -9.70 -1.05 8.07
CA ILE A 423 -9.26 -0.37 9.28
C ILE A 423 -7.77 -0.66 9.44
N TYR A 424 -6.96 0.38 9.61
CA TYR A 424 -5.54 0.27 9.86
C TYR A 424 -5.15 1.07 11.09
N ARG A 425 -4.05 0.68 11.72
CA ARG A 425 -3.53 1.35 12.91
C ARG A 425 -2.20 2.03 12.66
N VAL A 426 -1.93 3.12 13.36
CA VAL A 426 -0.67 3.86 13.32
C VAL A 426 -0.24 4.14 14.75
N SER A 427 1.06 4.09 15.04
CA SER A 427 1.52 4.48 16.36
C SER A 427 1.26 5.98 16.54
N PRO A 428 0.82 6.44 17.71
CA PRO A 428 0.72 7.87 17.99
C PRO A 428 2.04 8.62 17.73
N ASN A 429 3.19 7.96 17.87
CA ASN A 429 4.52 8.53 17.61
C ASN A 429 4.84 8.72 16.12
N ASP A 430 4.13 8.02 15.24
CA ASP A 430 4.30 8.09 13.77
C ASP A 430 3.29 9.06 13.13
N LEU A 431 2.41 9.67 13.93
CA LEU A 431 1.53 10.74 13.48
C LEU A 431 2.30 12.07 13.48
N PRO A 432 2.23 12.86 12.39
CA PRO A 432 2.77 14.21 12.40
C PRO A 432 2.08 15.00 13.50
N GLY A 433 2.88 15.53 14.43
CA GLY A 433 2.38 16.21 15.61
C GLY A 433 1.56 17.44 15.22
N ASP A 434 0.32 17.50 15.70
CA ASP A 434 -0.33 18.78 15.96
C ASP A 434 0.63 19.60 16.83
N GLY A 435 1.00 20.79 16.35
CA GLY A 435 1.83 21.72 17.10
C GLY A 435 1.24 21.99 18.48
N GLY A 436 1.84 21.39 19.51
CA GLY A 436 1.47 21.56 20.90
C GLY A 436 2.54 20.96 21.79
N GLY A 437 3.60 21.76 22.04
CA GLY A 437 4.76 21.35 22.82
C GLY A 437 4.40 20.74 24.17
N GLY A 438 5.01 19.59 24.46
CA GLY A 438 4.86 18.87 25.71
C GLY A 438 5.81 17.68 25.75
N GLY A 439 7.11 17.96 25.70
CA GLY A 439 8.14 16.94 25.83
C GLY A 439 8.05 16.22 27.18
N GLY A 440 7.91 14.89 27.13
CA GLY A 440 7.89 14.00 28.28
C GLY A 440 8.45 12.64 27.92
N GLY A 441 9.70 12.61 27.42
CA GLY A 441 10.46 11.37 27.27
C GLY A 441 11.10 10.96 28.59
N GLY A 442 10.78 9.76 29.08
CA GLY A 442 11.36 9.18 30.29
C GLY A 442 11.89 7.77 30.06
N ALA A 443 13.11 7.66 29.53
CA ALA A 443 14.01 6.52 29.77
C ALA A 443 15.47 6.97 29.62
N THR A 444 15.96 7.60 30.70
CA THR A 444 17.33 7.64 31.24
C THR A 444 18.52 7.31 30.32
N GLY A 445 19.45 8.28 30.12
CA GLY A 445 20.76 7.94 29.55
C GLY A 445 21.84 9.01 29.25
N GLY A 446 21.81 10.24 29.80
CA GLY A 446 23.03 11.04 30.13
C GLY A 446 23.76 11.92 29.07
N GLY A 447 23.91 13.23 29.40
CA GLY A 447 25.03 14.10 28.97
C GLY A 447 24.67 15.29 28.05
N LEU A 448 23.99 16.37 28.50
CA LEU A 448 24.48 17.63 29.13
C LEU A 448 25.50 18.47 28.32
N THR A 449 25.15 19.76 28.18
CA THR A 449 25.95 20.98 27.83
C THR A 449 26.03 21.49 26.38
N THR A 450 24.94 22.08 25.86
CA THR A 450 24.93 23.42 25.21
C THR A 450 23.49 23.81 24.87
N GLY A 451 22.93 24.84 25.52
CA GLY A 451 21.58 25.33 25.22
C GLY A 451 20.96 26.23 26.29
N SER A 452 21.48 26.20 27.52
CA SER A 452 20.91 26.96 28.64
C SER A 452 21.40 28.42 28.77
N THR A 453 21.88 29.06 27.69
CA THR A 453 22.44 30.44 27.78
C THR A 453 21.75 31.50 26.93
N THR A 454 20.66 31.19 26.22
CA THR A 454 19.98 32.20 25.37
C THR A 454 18.56 32.55 25.81
N GLY A 455 17.91 31.73 26.66
CA GLY A 455 16.54 31.97 27.12
C GLY A 455 16.40 32.82 28.39
N SER A 456 17.46 33.04 29.16
CA SER A 456 17.37 33.63 30.50
C SER A 456 17.66 35.15 30.56
N THR A 457 17.98 35.80 29.45
CA THR A 457 18.40 37.22 29.42
C THR A 457 17.32 38.18 28.90
N THR A 458 16.21 37.69 28.34
CA THR A 458 15.15 38.55 27.76
C THR A 458 13.89 38.61 28.64
N GLY A 459 13.70 37.67 29.56
CA GLY A 459 12.52 37.62 30.45
C GLY A 459 12.64 38.42 31.76
N SER A 460 13.85 38.79 32.20
CA SER A 460 14.06 39.42 33.52
C SER A 460 14.10 40.96 33.52
N THR A 461 14.00 41.63 32.38
CA THR A 461 14.15 43.10 32.30
C THR A 461 12.85 43.89 32.09
N THR A 462 11.68 43.24 32.03
CA THR A 462 10.39 43.95 31.84
C THR A 462 9.36 43.71 32.95
N GLY A 463 9.61 42.78 33.89
CA GLY A 463 8.69 42.46 34.99
C GLY A 463 8.97 43.13 36.33
N SER A 464 9.98 44.00 36.44
CA SER A 464 10.43 44.53 37.73
C SER A 464 10.16 46.02 37.90
N THR A 465 8.95 46.48 37.59
CA THR A 465 8.39 47.69 38.24
C THR A 465 6.87 47.72 38.16
N THR A 466 6.23 47.77 39.33
CA THR A 466 4.81 48.05 39.62
C THR A 466 3.92 46.82 39.88
N GLY A 467 3.55 46.62 41.15
CA GLY A 467 2.25 46.08 41.51
C GLY A 467 2.19 44.68 42.14
N THR A 468 2.96 44.44 43.20
CA THR A 468 2.65 43.37 44.16
C THR A 468 1.28 43.61 44.81
N THR A 469 0.58 42.51 45.15
CA THR A 469 -0.69 42.43 45.92
C THR A 469 -2.05 42.56 45.18
N THR A 470 -2.16 42.13 43.92
CA THR A 470 -3.48 41.70 43.36
C THR A 470 -3.38 40.49 42.40
N GLY A 471 -2.21 40.15 41.87
CA GLY A 471 -2.06 39.01 40.93
C GLY A 471 -2.07 37.61 41.55
N SER A 472 -1.81 37.48 42.86
CA SER A 472 -1.53 36.16 43.46
C SER A 472 -2.77 35.32 43.80
N THR A 473 -3.98 35.91 43.83
CA THR A 473 -5.21 35.19 44.19
C THR A 473 -6.07 34.85 42.96
N THR A 474 -6.04 35.70 41.93
CA THR A 474 -6.75 35.43 40.66
C THR A 474 -6.00 34.41 39.78
N GLY A 475 -4.66 34.48 39.73
CA GLY A 475 -3.86 33.52 38.94
C GLY A 475 -3.95 32.08 39.45
N ASN A 476 -3.94 31.88 40.77
CA ASN A 476 -4.00 30.54 41.35
C ASN A 476 -5.42 29.92 41.32
N THR A 477 -6.49 30.72 41.39
CA THR A 477 -7.86 30.16 41.40
C THR A 477 -8.37 29.86 39.99
N THR A 478 -8.06 30.70 39.00
CA THR A 478 -8.42 30.42 37.59
C THR A 478 -7.50 29.36 36.97
N GLY A 479 -6.20 29.36 37.30
CA GLY A 479 -5.25 28.35 36.82
C GLY A 479 -5.55 26.94 37.35
N ASN A 480 -5.82 26.78 38.65
CA ASN A 480 -6.09 25.46 39.21
C ASN A 480 -7.52 24.97 38.96
N THR A 481 -8.54 25.83 38.91
CA THR A 481 -9.91 25.34 38.70
C THR A 481 -10.16 24.99 37.23
N THR A 482 -9.68 25.80 36.26
CA THR A 482 -9.77 25.46 34.83
C THR A 482 -8.78 24.35 34.45
N GLY A 483 -7.58 24.33 35.06
CA GLY A 483 -6.62 23.23 34.87
C GLY A 483 -7.11 21.87 35.38
N ASN A 484 -7.75 21.80 36.55
CA ASN A 484 -8.22 20.52 37.10
C ASN A 484 -9.63 20.09 36.64
N THR A 485 -10.55 20.99 36.28
CA THR A 485 -11.85 20.55 35.72
C THR A 485 -11.81 20.28 34.23
N THR A 486 -10.89 20.89 33.47
CA THR A 486 -10.67 20.54 32.06
C THR A 486 -9.63 19.42 31.89
N GLY A 487 -8.71 19.24 32.85
CA GLY A 487 -7.76 18.12 32.87
C GLY A 487 -8.22 16.86 33.61
N GLY A 488 -9.24 16.95 34.48
CA GLY A 488 -9.64 15.86 35.39
C GLY A 488 -10.89 15.06 35.01
N THR A 489 -11.61 15.42 33.94
CA THR A 489 -12.84 14.71 33.51
C THR A 489 -12.80 14.19 32.07
N GLY A 490 -11.63 14.23 31.42
CA GLY A 490 -11.38 13.58 30.12
C GLY A 490 -10.30 12.50 30.15
N GLY A 491 -9.64 12.27 31.29
CA GLY A 491 -8.58 11.29 31.46
C GLY A 491 -9.08 10.09 32.25
N GLY A 492 -9.68 9.12 31.55
CA GLY A 492 -10.29 7.99 32.23
C GLY A 492 -10.72 6.85 31.31
N THR A 493 -9.82 6.38 30.43
CA THR A 493 -9.64 4.95 30.10
C THR A 493 -8.43 4.79 29.17
N SER A 494 -7.43 4.02 29.65
CA SER A 494 -6.29 3.39 28.93
C SER A 494 -5.51 4.19 27.88
N GLY A 495 -4.19 4.29 28.07
CA GLY A 495 -3.27 4.74 27.01
C GLY A 495 -3.46 3.93 25.73
N ALA A 496 -3.94 4.57 24.67
CA ALA A 496 -4.07 3.94 23.37
C ALA A 496 -2.66 3.70 22.80
N GLU A 497 -2.23 2.45 22.77
CA GLU A 497 -0.98 2.01 22.13
C GLU A 497 -0.98 2.30 20.61
N TRP A 498 -2.17 2.48 20.02
CA TRP A 498 -2.40 2.59 18.58
C TRP A 498 -3.58 3.52 18.24
N CYS A 499 -3.43 4.37 17.21
CA CYS A 499 -4.51 5.15 16.59
C CYS A 499 -5.12 4.37 15.42
N TYR A 500 -6.45 4.36 15.25
CA TYR A 500 -7.14 3.61 14.18
C TYR A 500 -7.76 4.53 13.12
N PHE A 501 -7.60 4.18 11.85
CA PHE A 501 -8.09 4.93 10.69
C PHE A 501 -8.82 4.02 9.71
N ILE A 502 -9.76 4.58 8.93
CA ILE A 502 -10.48 3.87 7.86
C ILE A 502 -9.96 4.30 6.49
N SER A 503 -9.83 3.32 5.60
CA SER A 503 -9.56 3.53 4.18
C SER A 503 -10.80 3.99 3.42
N GLY A 504 -10.65 4.64 2.27
CA GLY A 504 -11.72 4.79 1.29
C GLY A 504 -12.32 3.44 0.89
N ARG A 505 -13.62 3.44 0.58
CA ARG A 505 -14.37 2.26 0.12
C ARG A 505 -14.07 1.95 -1.34
N GLN A 506 -13.62 0.74 -1.61
CA GLN A 506 -13.50 0.24 -2.96
C GLN A 506 -14.77 -0.50 -3.40
N PRO A 507 -15.44 -0.09 -4.49
CA PRO A 507 -16.55 -0.86 -5.05
C PRO A 507 -16.06 -2.16 -5.71
N SER A 508 -16.92 -3.17 -5.73
CA SER A 508 -16.73 -4.38 -6.52
C SER A 508 -16.80 -4.09 -8.02
N SER A 509 -16.03 -4.84 -8.83
CA SER A 509 -16.02 -4.70 -10.30
C SER A 509 -17.30 -5.18 -10.99
N GLY A 510 -18.22 -5.78 -10.24
CA GLY A 510 -19.48 -6.33 -10.74
C GLY A 510 -20.45 -6.61 -9.59
N SER A 511 -21.50 -7.38 -9.88
CA SER A 511 -22.53 -7.78 -8.94
C SER A 511 -22.60 -9.29 -8.77
N ALA A 512 -23.14 -9.74 -7.64
CA ALA A 512 -23.44 -11.14 -7.38
C ALA A 512 -24.89 -11.31 -6.93
N THR A 513 -25.52 -12.38 -7.40
CA THR A 513 -26.85 -12.83 -7.00
C THR A 513 -26.71 -14.15 -6.23
N PRO A 514 -26.85 -14.16 -4.89
CA PRO A 514 -26.90 -15.40 -4.12
C PRO A 514 -28.10 -16.24 -4.54
N LEU A 515 -27.87 -17.47 -4.96
CA LEU A 515 -28.91 -18.42 -5.39
C LEU A 515 -28.76 -19.73 -4.62
N ASN A 516 -29.88 -20.39 -4.34
CA ASN A 516 -29.87 -21.77 -3.86
C ASN A 516 -29.41 -22.71 -4.97
N SER A 517 -28.79 -23.84 -4.59
CA SER A 517 -28.65 -24.95 -5.52
C SER A 517 -30.03 -25.48 -5.91
N THR A 518 -30.20 -25.85 -7.17
CA THR A 518 -31.47 -26.39 -7.65
C THR A 518 -31.71 -27.81 -7.12
N GLU A 519 -32.97 -28.12 -6.82
CA GLU A 519 -33.42 -29.45 -6.45
C GLU A 519 -33.76 -30.25 -7.72
N LEU A 520 -33.07 -31.37 -7.92
CA LEU A 520 -33.34 -32.28 -9.02
C LEU A 520 -34.64 -33.05 -8.78
N VAL A 521 -35.52 -33.08 -9.77
CA VAL A 521 -36.78 -33.83 -9.74
C VAL A 521 -36.62 -35.13 -10.54
N GLN A 522 -36.31 -35.02 -11.84
CA GLN A 522 -36.08 -36.16 -12.73
C GLN A 522 -34.89 -35.92 -13.68
N PRO A 523 -34.23 -36.97 -14.18
CA PRO A 523 -34.35 -38.38 -13.78
C PRO A 523 -34.04 -38.62 -12.28
N ILE A 524 -34.46 -39.73 -11.68
CA ILE A 524 -34.09 -40.03 -10.27
C ILE A 524 -32.68 -40.63 -10.20
N ASP A 525 -32.08 -40.63 -9.00
CA ASP A 525 -30.76 -41.21 -8.80
C ASP A 525 -30.77 -42.72 -9.08
N GLY A 526 -29.84 -43.20 -9.89
CA GLY A 526 -29.76 -44.58 -10.35
C GLY A 526 -30.75 -44.96 -11.46
N GLU A 527 -31.53 -44.03 -12.01
CA GLU A 527 -32.46 -44.31 -13.11
C GLU A 527 -31.72 -44.83 -14.35
N THR A 528 -32.28 -45.86 -14.99
CA THR A 528 -31.77 -46.34 -16.28
C THR A 528 -32.38 -45.52 -17.41
N VAL A 529 -31.56 -44.77 -18.13
CA VAL A 529 -31.99 -43.91 -19.25
C VAL A 529 -31.67 -44.58 -20.59
N ALA A 530 -32.69 -45.22 -21.19
CA ALA A 530 -32.57 -45.95 -22.46
C ALA A 530 -32.96 -45.15 -23.71
N ILE A 531 -33.69 -44.06 -23.52
CA ILE A 531 -34.18 -43.16 -24.56
C ILE A 531 -33.88 -41.72 -24.16
N PRO A 532 -33.98 -40.73 -25.07
CA PRO A 532 -33.83 -39.33 -24.70
C PRO A 532 -34.81 -38.93 -23.58
N ARG A 533 -34.30 -38.22 -22.57
CA ARG A 533 -35.07 -37.81 -21.37
C ARG A 533 -34.87 -36.34 -21.08
N SER A 534 -35.95 -35.65 -20.73
CA SER A 534 -35.88 -34.30 -20.17
C SER A 534 -35.41 -34.35 -18.73
N VAL A 535 -34.63 -33.35 -18.32
CA VAL A 535 -34.28 -33.13 -16.92
C VAL A 535 -35.28 -32.14 -16.34
N LEU A 536 -35.86 -32.51 -15.20
CA LEU A 536 -36.79 -31.68 -14.44
C LEU A 536 -36.11 -31.27 -13.14
N PHE A 537 -36.20 -29.99 -12.80
CA PHE A 537 -35.59 -29.43 -11.60
C PHE A 537 -36.37 -28.20 -11.12
N ARG A 538 -36.18 -27.80 -9.86
CA ARG A 538 -36.88 -26.64 -9.29
C ARG A 538 -36.18 -25.33 -9.62
N SER A 539 -36.95 -24.34 -10.06
CA SER A 539 -36.50 -22.96 -10.21
C SER A 539 -36.05 -22.38 -8.87
N VAL A 540 -35.04 -21.51 -8.91
CA VAL A 540 -34.45 -20.82 -7.76
C VAL A 540 -34.42 -19.30 -7.95
N ARG A 541 -35.31 -18.74 -8.77
CA ARG A 541 -35.33 -17.30 -9.13
C ARG A 541 -35.36 -16.33 -7.94
N GLY A 542 -35.74 -16.76 -6.75
CA GLY A 542 -36.08 -15.87 -5.67
C GLY A 542 -37.33 -15.07 -6.00
N ALA A 543 -37.57 -13.99 -5.24
CA ALA A 543 -38.79 -13.18 -5.37
C ALA A 543 -38.68 -12.06 -6.41
N ASN A 544 -37.49 -11.80 -6.96
CA ASN A 544 -37.27 -10.71 -7.90
C ASN A 544 -37.53 -11.15 -9.36
N PRO A 545 -38.57 -10.62 -10.03
CA PRO A 545 -38.92 -11.05 -11.39
C PRO A 545 -37.97 -10.51 -12.47
N THR A 546 -37.05 -9.59 -12.13
CA THR A 546 -36.22 -8.88 -13.12
C THR A 546 -34.91 -9.60 -13.46
N ILE A 547 -34.55 -10.66 -12.73
CA ILE A 547 -33.30 -11.39 -12.98
C ILE A 547 -33.50 -12.53 -14.00
N GLN A 548 -32.68 -12.50 -15.05
CA GLN A 548 -32.56 -13.61 -16.00
C GLN A 548 -31.62 -14.66 -15.42
N ILE A 549 -32.10 -15.91 -15.37
CA ILE A 549 -31.35 -17.04 -14.84
C ILE A 549 -31.06 -18.02 -15.95
N GLU A 550 -29.82 -18.50 -15.99
CA GLU A 550 -29.42 -19.57 -16.87
C GLU A 550 -29.18 -20.84 -16.06
N TYR A 551 -29.77 -21.93 -16.53
CA TYR A 551 -29.54 -23.29 -16.07
C TYR A 551 -28.76 -24.06 -17.11
N VAL A 552 -27.84 -24.91 -16.66
CA VAL A 552 -27.11 -25.84 -17.51
C VAL A 552 -27.22 -27.25 -16.97
N VAL A 553 -27.42 -28.23 -17.83
CA VAL A 553 -27.27 -29.65 -17.48
C VAL A 553 -25.86 -30.07 -17.84
N GLN A 554 -25.10 -30.50 -16.84
CA GLN A 554 -23.80 -31.11 -17.05
C GLN A 554 -23.87 -32.62 -16.86
N VAL A 555 -23.11 -33.32 -17.70
CA VAL A 555 -22.87 -34.76 -17.59
C VAL A 555 -21.37 -35.01 -17.49
N SER A 556 -20.99 -36.00 -16.71
CA SER A 556 -19.61 -36.46 -16.52
C SER A 556 -19.60 -37.96 -16.34
N ASP A 557 -18.52 -38.63 -16.71
CA ASP A 557 -18.27 -40.03 -16.41
C ASP A 557 -17.51 -40.22 -15.07
N VAL A 558 -17.32 -39.13 -14.31
CA VAL A 558 -16.85 -39.12 -12.91
C VAL A 558 -17.75 -38.24 -12.05
N SER A 559 -18.06 -38.68 -10.84
CA SER A 559 -18.91 -37.94 -9.89
C SER A 559 -18.34 -36.59 -9.44
N THR A 560 -17.04 -36.34 -9.64
CA THR A 560 -16.36 -35.09 -9.25
C THR A 560 -16.34 -34.03 -10.35
N PHE A 561 -16.84 -34.34 -11.55
CA PHE A 561 -16.93 -33.40 -12.70
C PHE A 561 -15.63 -32.62 -12.98
N PRO A 562 -14.48 -33.29 -13.19
CA PRO A 562 -13.24 -32.58 -13.51
C PRO A 562 -13.30 -31.97 -14.92
N SER A 563 -12.51 -30.91 -15.12
CA SER A 563 -12.31 -30.31 -16.45
C SER A 563 -11.80 -31.36 -17.46
N GLY A 564 -12.31 -31.31 -18.69
CA GLY A 564 -12.00 -32.26 -19.76
C GLY A 564 -12.78 -33.58 -19.72
N ARG A 565 -13.47 -33.90 -18.60
CA ARG A 565 -14.40 -35.04 -18.48
C ARG A 565 -15.80 -34.62 -18.07
N THR A 566 -16.17 -33.39 -18.43
CA THR A 566 -17.51 -32.83 -18.20
C THR A 566 -18.01 -32.19 -19.48
N GLN A 567 -19.30 -32.38 -19.79
CA GLN A 567 -19.97 -31.82 -20.97
C GLN A 567 -21.25 -31.11 -20.55
N ILE A 568 -21.49 -29.90 -21.07
CA ILE A 568 -22.80 -29.24 -20.99
C ILE A 568 -23.67 -29.80 -22.11
N VAL A 569 -24.75 -30.48 -21.76
CA VAL A 569 -25.66 -31.16 -22.72
C VAL A 569 -26.97 -30.41 -22.94
N SER A 570 -27.28 -29.42 -22.10
CA SER A 570 -28.46 -28.56 -22.27
C SER A 570 -28.26 -27.23 -21.57
N ARG A 571 -28.87 -26.18 -22.13
CA ARG A 571 -28.93 -24.83 -21.55
C ARG A 571 -30.36 -24.32 -21.60
N VAL A 572 -30.84 -23.77 -20.49
CA VAL A 572 -32.18 -23.18 -20.38
C VAL A 572 -32.04 -21.80 -19.76
N VAL A 573 -32.47 -20.78 -20.50
CA VAL A 573 -32.60 -19.42 -19.97
C VAL A 573 -34.03 -19.24 -19.52
N ASP A 574 -34.21 -19.06 -18.22
CA ASP A 574 -35.51 -18.80 -17.63
C ASP A 574 -35.67 -17.30 -17.35
N ARG A 575 -36.89 -16.81 -17.55
CA ARG A 575 -37.29 -15.41 -17.29
C ARG A 575 -38.54 -15.26 -16.42
N GLU A 576 -39.36 -16.30 -16.30
CA GLU A 576 -40.72 -16.17 -15.75
C GLU A 576 -41.08 -17.23 -14.70
N THR A 577 -40.42 -18.39 -14.69
CA THR A 577 -40.73 -19.49 -13.75
C THR A 577 -40.56 -19.08 -12.28
N ALA A 578 -41.64 -19.12 -11.52
CA ALA A 578 -41.64 -18.84 -10.08
C ALA A 578 -40.72 -19.79 -9.30
N THR A 579 -40.14 -19.32 -8.21
CA THR A 579 -39.30 -20.14 -7.31
C THR A 579 -40.03 -21.40 -6.86
N GLY A 580 -39.34 -22.54 -6.88
CA GLY A 580 -39.88 -23.85 -6.51
C GLY A 580 -40.71 -24.55 -7.59
N ALA A 581 -41.14 -23.84 -8.63
CA ALA A 581 -41.82 -24.43 -9.78
C ALA A 581 -40.85 -25.26 -10.64
N THR A 582 -41.39 -26.23 -11.37
CA THR A 582 -40.58 -27.16 -12.16
C THR A 582 -40.18 -26.54 -13.50
N ILE A 583 -38.90 -26.55 -13.80
CA ILE A 583 -38.33 -26.27 -15.11
C ILE A 583 -38.06 -27.60 -15.81
N THR A 584 -38.37 -27.67 -17.09
CA THR A 584 -38.16 -28.85 -17.93
C THR A 584 -37.23 -28.50 -19.08
N THR A 585 -36.16 -29.27 -19.26
CA THR A 585 -35.28 -29.11 -20.43
C THR A 585 -35.90 -29.74 -21.68
N PRO A 586 -35.41 -29.39 -22.88
CA PRO A 586 -35.54 -30.27 -24.04
C PRO A 586 -35.06 -31.69 -23.72
N ALA A 587 -35.57 -32.69 -24.44
CA ALA A 587 -35.14 -34.07 -24.26
C ALA A 587 -33.65 -34.21 -24.59
N ILE A 588 -32.88 -34.82 -23.69
CA ILE A 588 -31.43 -35.03 -23.79
C ILE A 588 -31.17 -36.49 -24.10
N ASP A 589 -30.41 -36.76 -25.15
CA ASP A 589 -29.90 -38.11 -25.42
C ASP A 589 -28.61 -38.37 -24.63
N PHE A 590 -28.76 -38.99 -23.47
CA PHE A 590 -27.65 -39.35 -22.58
C PHE A 590 -26.73 -40.44 -23.15
N SER A 591 -27.12 -41.13 -24.24
CA SER A 591 -26.27 -42.15 -24.88
C SER A 591 -25.06 -41.54 -25.61
N GLN A 592 -25.19 -40.28 -26.07
CA GLN A 592 -24.14 -39.59 -26.83
C GLN A 592 -23.03 -39.04 -25.93
N ALA A 593 -23.32 -38.76 -24.66
CA ALA A 593 -22.33 -38.27 -23.70
C ALA A 593 -21.47 -39.45 -23.20
N PHE A 594 -20.13 -39.34 -23.33
CA PHE A 594 -19.17 -40.37 -22.89
C PHE A 594 -19.52 -41.79 -23.39
N PRO A 595 -19.42 -42.06 -24.71
CA PRO A 595 -19.73 -43.38 -25.25
C PRO A 595 -18.84 -44.46 -24.61
N GLY A 596 -19.44 -45.59 -24.24
CA GLY A 596 -18.76 -46.74 -23.61
C GLY A 596 -18.88 -46.85 -22.08
N SER A 597 -19.17 -45.76 -21.36
CA SER A 597 -19.41 -45.81 -19.90
C SER A 597 -20.75 -46.49 -19.53
N ALA A 598 -20.77 -47.50 -18.67
CA ALA A 598 -22.06 -48.08 -18.22
C ALA A 598 -22.87 -47.10 -17.34
N GLN A 599 -22.18 -46.13 -16.76
CA GLN A 599 -22.69 -45.18 -15.78
C GLN A 599 -22.19 -43.77 -16.10
N ILE A 600 -23.07 -42.79 -15.92
CA ILE A 600 -22.74 -41.37 -16.05
C ILE A 600 -23.37 -40.62 -14.87
N PHE A 601 -22.78 -39.50 -14.51
CA PHE A 601 -23.27 -38.60 -13.49
C PHE A 601 -23.81 -37.34 -14.16
N TYR A 602 -24.88 -36.78 -13.59
CA TYR A 602 -25.39 -35.49 -14.03
C TYR A 602 -25.71 -34.58 -12.85
N ARG A 603 -25.69 -33.28 -13.13
CA ARG A 603 -26.05 -32.21 -12.19
C ARG A 603 -26.56 -31.01 -12.99
N VAL A 604 -27.32 -30.15 -12.32
CA VAL A 604 -27.82 -28.91 -12.92
C VAL A 604 -27.14 -27.72 -12.25
N GLY A 605 -26.49 -26.88 -13.06
CA GLY A 605 -25.88 -25.63 -12.63
C GLY A 605 -26.84 -24.47 -12.84
N VAL A 606 -26.81 -23.49 -11.94
CA VAL A 606 -27.58 -22.24 -12.05
C VAL A 606 -26.68 -21.01 -11.89
N ARG A 607 -26.96 -19.95 -12.68
CA ARG A 607 -26.35 -18.62 -12.51
C ARG A 607 -27.32 -17.51 -12.91
N ALA A 608 -27.16 -16.32 -12.33
CA ALA A 608 -27.76 -15.12 -12.87
C ALA A 608 -26.92 -14.59 -14.04
N VAL A 609 -27.56 -14.25 -15.16
CA VAL A 609 -26.86 -13.96 -16.44
C VAL A 609 -26.09 -12.64 -16.40
N GLY A 610 -26.50 -11.68 -15.58
CA GLY A 610 -25.81 -10.38 -15.48
C GLY A 610 -24.84 -10.26 -14.31
N ASP A 611 -24.42 -11.38 -13.72
CA ASP A 611 -23.36 -11.38 -12.70
C ASP A 611 -21.99 -11.50 -13.38
N GLU A 612 -21.05 -10.66 -12.95
CA GLU A 612 -19.68 -10.63 -13.48
C GLU A 612 -18.70 -10.66 -12.28
N PRO A 613 -17.84 -11.70 -12.17
CA PRO A 613 -17.60 -12.79 -13.13
C PRO A 613 -18.64 -13.94 -13.11
N GLY A 614 -19.62 -13.89 -12.19
CA GLY A 614 -20.57 -14.98 -11.93
C GLY A 614 -20.22 -15.79 -10.68
N PRO A 615 -20.88 -16.94 -10.45
CA PRO A 615 -20.55 -17.81 -9.32
C PRO A 615 -19.08 -18.24 -9.25
N VAL A 616 -18.64 -18.67 -8.06
CA VAL A 616 -17.30 -19.23 -7.86
C VAL A 616 -17.07 -20.39 -8.84
N MET A 617 -15.93 -20.38 -9.52
CA MET A 617 -15.59 -21.41 -10.50
C MET A 617 -15.42 -22.77 -9.82
N ASP A 618 -16.00 -23.81 -10.42
CA ASP A 618 -15.93 -25.17 -9.91
C ASP A 618 -14.83 -26.02 -10.60
N ALA A 619 -14.71 -27.30 -10.24
CA ALA A 619 -13.70 -28.21 -10.79
C ALA A 619 -13.83 -28.46 -12.32
N SER A 620 -15.00 -28.20 -12.91
CA SER A 620 -15.20 -28.29 -14.36
C SER A 620 -14.66 -27.06 -15.10
N GLY A 621 -14.35 -25.98 -14.37
CA GLY A 621 -13.95 -24.68 -14.92
C GLY A 621 -15.14 -23.76 -15.22
N GLU A 622 -16.36 -24.20 -14.92
CA GLU A 622 -17.59 -23.45 -15.18
C GLU A 622 -18.03 -22.67 -13.93
N ARG A 623 -18.79 -21.59 -14.14
CA ARG A 623 -19.24 -20.66 -13.09
C ARG A 623 -20.74 -20.78 -12.86
N TYR A 624 -21.13 -21.83 -12.14
CA TYR A 624 -22.52 -22.10 -11.76
C TYR A 624 -22.58 -22.64 -10.32
N ILE A 625 -23.70 -22.39 -9.64
CA ILE A 625 -24.04 -23.08 -8.41
C ILE A 625 -24.70 -24.41 -8.80
N PHE A 626 -24.07 -25.53 -8.45
CA PHE A 626 -24.53 -26.85 -8.89
C PHE A 626 -25.40 -27.55 -7.85
N SER A 627 -26.43 -28.24 -8.34
CA SER A 627 -27.19 -29.22 -7.56
C SER A 627 -26.31 -30.33 -6.99
N GLY A 628 -26.90 -31.13 -6.09
CA GLY A 628 -26.38 -32.46 -5.82
C GLY A 628 -26.21 -33.28 -7.10
N VAL A 629 -25.26 -34.21 -7.08
CA VAL A 629 -24.95 -35.11 -8.20
C VAL A 629 -25.91 -36.29 -8.17
N ARG A 630 -26.37 -36.73 -9.35
CA ARG A 630 -27.11 -37.97 -9.53
C ARG A 630 -26.41 -38.89 -10.53
N LEU A 631 -26.44 -40.18 -10.25
CA LEU A 631 -26.01 -41.27 -11.11
C LEU A 631 -27.14 -41.65 -12.07
N LEU A 632 -26.79 -41.93 -13.32
CA LEU A 632 -27.66 -42.57 -14.30
C LEU A 632 -27.01 -43.84 -14.80
N ASN A 633 -27.81 -44.91 -14.86
CA ASN A 633 -27.41 -46.15 -15.50
C ASN A 633 -27.76 -46.09 -16.99
N ARG A 634 -26.90 -46.66 -17.83
CA ARG A 634 -27.20 -46.84 -19.25
C ARG A 634 -27.51 -48.32 -19.51
N PRO A 635 -28.42 -48.64 -20.44
CA PRO A 635 -28.59 -50.01 -20.88
C PRO A 635 -27.24 -50.55 -21.33
N VAL A 636 -26.87 -51.74 -20.85
CA VAL A 636 -25.71 -52.45 -21.38
C VAL A 636 -26.06 -52.73 -22.85
N ILE A 637 -25.38 -52.07 -23.78
CA ILE A 637 -25.46 -52.44 -25.18
C ILE A 637 -24.70 -53.77 -25.28
N PRO A 638 -25.36 -54.89 -25.63
CA PRO A 638 -24.73 -56.20 -25.70
C PRO A 638 -23.61 -56.27 -26.74
#